data_AF-A0A316UY08-F1
#
_entry.id   AF-A0A316UY08-F1
#
_cell.length_a   1.000
_cell.length_b   1.000
_cell.length_c   1.000
_cell.angle_alpha   90.00
_cell.angle_beta   90.00
_cell.angle_gamma   90.00
#
_symmetry.space_group_name_H-M   'P 1'
#
loop_
_entity.id
_entity.type
_entity.pdbx_description
1 polymer ?
#
loop_
_entity_poly.entity_id
_entity_poly.type
_entity_poly.pdbx_seq_one_letter_code
_entity_poly.pdbx_strand_id
1 'polypeptide(L)'
;MSGHPANPSLSLWSASSTHTPRVCTIAGSDSGGGAGIQADLKTVLALGGYGLSVITALTAQNTTGVSGIHVPPVDFLRKQVQSVRKDIRIDGWKIGMLANEEVVGVVAEELKDVKAPVVLDPVMVSTSGSLLLPHEAIQGLITKLLPQCTLLTPNLPEAEQLLAHATVGRSEAQGSSKQPIPSPQPLQTLQDRLDAAKKLSDLGPKAVLLKGGHKAFKRREVDEALRSLGILQADQQPHEHHGRCRKVQQDLEGSRSAAPDALSPGAAVSLSSRGSSHNLIVVRSDGHPYSPVLRHLLNEEDDGAEEEVVIDILFTSQTNTYTLFVGPRLTQGCTHGTGCTLSSALATHLAAGSGSGEGEVDEDAQLRRACWRSIAYVQAAIVRGYEDLGKGPGALDHAVSVGPRGVLQSTAERFTAAKEQDDISADTTERYAGMLSPSSSSRLGSQPTPVVTALLSRSQPLWEAYVWHPFVQRLALHFQPASSSSSASHQPLSRAPFLHFLKQDYHFLLHYSRLWSRSASSASSFAEADYFLTLAHGMAREAAGHVALCEGSFGVGKRELEAEREGEAVMAYTRFVLDVADKHGGASLETLTVTMPCLLGYADMGWRLRLADSGDSSSKMSDSLRTWYQQYVSTGYLTAVRAGLAKLEEEAAGMQQPSAERMERLQGLWDQALRLERGMWDEAMRVTGEEM
;
A
#
# COMPACT_ATOMS: atom_id res chain seq x y z
N MET A 1 -20.24 34.83 -19.89
CA MET A 1 -19.88 34.39 -18.52
C MET A 1 -20.42 32.99 -18.35
N SER A 2 -19.60 31.99 -18.66
CA SER A 2 -19.95 30.57 -18.57
C SER A 2 -18.89 29.92 -17.71
N GLY A 3 -19.32 29.41 -16.55
CA GLY A 3 -18.45 28.91 -15.49
C GLY A 3 -17.59 27.74 -15.96
N HIS A 4 -16.29 27.80 -15.64
CA HIS A 4 -15.41 26.66 -15.65
C HIS A 4 -15.88 25.63 -14.61
N PRO A 5 -15.97 24.33 -14.94
CA PRO A 5 -16.17 23.30 -13.93
C PRO A 5 -14.87 23.16 -13.12
N ALA A 6 -15.01 23.16 -11.80
CA ALA A 6 -13.93 22.91 -10.86
C ALA A 6 -13.34 21.51 -11.08
N ASN A 7 -12.02 21.42 -11.05
CA ASN A 7 -11.23 20.21 -11.25
C ASN A 7 -11.23 19.39 -9.94
N PRO A 8 -11.82 18.18 -9.85
CA PRO A 8 -11.77 17.38 -8.63
C PRO A 8 -10.47 16.56 -8.63
N SER A 9 -9.46 17.00 -7.89
CA SER A 9 -8.29 16.18 -7.56
C SER A 9 -8.69 15.13 -6.52
N LEU A 10 -8.86 13.88 -6.94
CA LEU A 10 -9.16 12.74 -6.05
C LEU A 10 -7.85 12.20 -5.46
N SER A 11 -7.69 12.29 -4.13
CA SER A 11 -6.67 11.55 -3.36
C SER A 11 -7.17 10.10 -3.12
N LEU A 12 -6.28 9.09 -3.08
CA LEU A 12 -6.67 7.73 -2.67
C LEU A 12 -7.08 7.64 -1.18
N TRP A 13 -6.78 8.66 -0.36
CA TRP A 13 -7.21 8.78 1.03
C TRP A 13 -8.60 9.42 1.19
N SER A 14 -8.99 10.34 0.31
CA SER A 14 -10.35 10.89 0.35
C SER A 14 -11.28 10.02 -0.47
N ALA A 15 -12.39 9.60 0.13
CA ALA A 15 -13.49 9.10 -0.68
C ALA A 15 -13.82 10.16 -1.75
N SER A 16 -14.12 9.72 -2.97
CA SER A 16 -14.77 10.52 -4.01
C SER A 16 -16.21 10.89 -3.62
N SER A 17 -16.46 11.22 -2.35
CA SER A 17 -17.72 11.74 -1.88
C SER A 17 -17.69 13.26 -2.05
N THR A 18 -18.75 13.81 -2.64
CA THR A 18 -19.07 15.25 -2.65
C THR A 18 -19.32 15.81 -1.23
N HIS A 19 -19.03 15.03 -0.19
CA HIS A 19 -19.37 15.23 1.21
C HIS A 19 -18.17 14.89 2.11
N THR A 20 -17.72 15.86 2.90
CA THR A 20 -16.68 15.68 3.94
C THR A 20 -17.26 14.89 5.13
N PRO A 21 -16.71 13.70 5.48
CA PRO A 21 -17.21 12.90 6.60
C PRO A 21 -16.98 13.63 7.93
N ARG A 22 -18.01 13.73 8.76
CA ARG A 22 -17.94 14.36 10.08
C ARG A 22 -17.85 13.29 11.15
N VAL A 23 -16.69 13.17 11.79
CA VAL A 23 -16.41 12.10 12.75
C VAL A 23 -16.32 12.68 14.15
N CYS A 24 -17.12 12.16 15.08
CA CYS A 24 -17.08 12.56 16.47
C CYS A 24 -16.28 11.55 17.30
N THR A 25 -15.17 12.00 17.88
CA THR A 25 -14.45 11.22 18.90
C THR A 25 -15.01 11.48 20.30
N ILE A 26 -15.14 10.43 21.11
CA ILE A 26 -15.43 10.47 22.54
C ILE A 26 -14.26 9.82 23.26
N ALA A 27 -13.32 10.61 23.79
CA ALA A 27 -12.09 10.08 24.39
C ALA A 27 -11.44 11.06 25.39
N GLY A 28 -10.39 10.59 26.07
CA GLY A 28 -9.55 11.41 26.93
C GLY A 28 -8.58 12.28 26.13
N SER A 29 -8.17 13.41 26.71
CA SER A 29 -7.18 14.33 26.15
C SER A 29 -5.77 13.95 26.61
N ASP A 30 -4.87 13.70 25.66
CA ASP A 30 -3.43 13.54 25.88
C ASP A 30 -2.72 14.88 25.73
N SER A 31 -2.18 15.41 26.84
CA SER A 31 -1.42 16.67 26.83
C SER A 31 -0.15 16.62 25.96
N GLY A 32 0.41 15.43 25.71
CA GLY A 32 1.55 15.25 24.79
C GLY A 32 1.15 15.26 23.32
N GLY A 33 -0.16 15.18 23.02
CA GLY A 33 -0.71 15.27 21.68
C GLY A 33 -0.42 14.08 20.75
N GLY A 34 0.13 12.99 21.28
CA GLY A 34 0.44 11.78 20.51
C GLY A 34 -0.66 10.73 20.53
N ALA A 35 -1.56 10.77 21.50
CA ALA A 35 -2.71 9.88 21.64
C ALA A 35 -4.01 10.67 21.92
N GLY A 36 -5.06 9.98 22.39
CA GLY A 36 -6.31 10.60 22.83
C GLY A 36 -7.04 11.39 21.74
N ILE A 37 -7.87 12.35 22.15
CA ILE A 37 -8.62 13.20 21.21
C ILE A 37 -7.70 13.94 20.23
N GLN A 38 -6.46 14.24 20.61
CA GLN A 38 -5.50 14.93 19.74
C GLN A 38 -5.10 14.04 18.56
N ALA A 39 -4.73 12.78 18.82
CA ALA A 39 -4.45 11.81 17.76
C ALA A 39 -5.69 11.57 16.89
N ASP A 40 -6.86 11.51 17.52
CA ASP A 40 -8.13 11.31 16.83
C ASP A 40 -8.41 12.45 15.84
N LEU A 41 -8.39 13.70 16.31
CA LEU A 41 -8.66 14.87 15.47
C LEU A 41 -7.61 15.06 14.37
N LYS A 42 -6.32 14.82 14.66
CA LYS A 42 -5.25 14.86 13.66
C LYS A 42 -5.49 13.82 12.56
N THR A 43 -5.87 12.60 12.95
CA THR A 43 -6.14 11.51 12.01
C THR A 43 -7.36 11.80 11.14
N VAL A 44 -8.47 12.24 11.75
CA VAL A 44 -9.67 12.60 11.01
C VAL A 44 -9.36 13.70 9.98
N LEU A 45 -8.65 14.74 10.39
CA LEU A 45 -8.26 15.83 9.50
C LEU A 45 -7.34 15.34 8.37
N ALA A 46 -6.34 14.51 8.69
CA ALA A 46 -5.38 14.00 7.72
C ALA A 46 -6.01 13.11 6.65
N LEU A 47 -7.11 12.45 6.98
CA LEU A 47 -7.90 11.62 6.05
C LEU A 47 -9.05 12.41 5.38
N GLY A 48 -9.04 13.74 5.47
CA GLY A 48 -10.00 14.62 4.79
C GLY A 48 -11.37 14.69 5.44
N GLY A 49 -11.49 14.28 6.72
CA GLY A 49 -12.71 14.41 7.51
C GLY A 49 -12.75 15.69 8.36
N TYR A 50 -13.94 15.99 8.87
CA TYR A 50 -14.17 17.03 9.86
C TYR A 50 -14.25 16.40 11.26
N GLY A 51 -13.27 16.69 12.11
CA GLY A 51 -13.20 16.15 13.46
C GLY A 51 -14.07 16.93 14.46
N LEU A 52 -14.91 16.20 15.19
CA LEU A 52 -15.66 16.66 16.35
C LEU A 52 -15.15 15.91 17.59
N SER A 53 -15.24 16.51 18.77
CA SER A 53 -14.73 15.88 19.99
C SER A 53 -15.62 16.09 21.20
N VAL A 54 -15.72 15.06 22.02
CA VAL A 54 -16.30 15.06 23.36
C VAL A 54 -15.25 14.50 24.32
N ILE A 55 -14.92 15.25 25.36
CA ILE A 55 -13.82 14.92 26.27
C ILE A 55 -14.34 14.17 27.48
N THR A 56 -13.82 12.96 27.71
CA THR A 56 -14.16 12.10 28.86
C THR A 56 -13.23 12.29 30.05
N ALA A 57 -11.97 12.64 29.80
CA ALA A 57 -10.97 12.90 30.81
C ALA A 57 -9.88 13.84 30.28
N LEU A 58 -9.29 14.64 31.16
CA LEU A 58 -8.06 15.40 30.88
C LEU A 58 -6.89 14.67 31.54
N THR A 59 -5.83 14.36 30.80
CA THR A 59 -4.62 13.77 31.38
C THR A 59 -3.46 14.77 31.35
N ALA A 60 -2.79 14.92 32.48
CA ALA A 60 -1.47 15.56 32.55
C ALA A 60 -0.42 14.50 32.19
N GLN A 61 -0.20 14.32 30.90
CA GLN A 61 0.61 13.24 30.32
C GLN A 61 1.66 13.79 29.35
N ASN A 62 2.77 13.07 29.21
CA ASN A 62 3.75 13.25 28.14
C ASN A 62 4.34 11.90 27.73
N THR A 63 5.40 11.90 26.92
CA THR A 63 6.06 10.67 26.41
C THR A 63 6.58 9.75 27.52
N THR A 64 6.77 10.26 28.75
CA THR A 64 7.32 9.48 29.88
C THR A 64 6.25 8.90 30.81
N GLY A 65 4.98 9.27 30.64
CA GLY A 65 3.88 8.71 31.42
C GLY A 65 2.81 9.74 31.81
N VAL A 66 1.91 9.30 32.70
CA VAL A 66 0.76 10.06 33.18
C VAL A 66 1.01 10.52 34.63
N SER A 67 0.88 11.82 34.88
CA SER A 67 1.06 12.43 36.22
C SER A 67 -0.26 12.78 36.91
N GLY A 68 -1.37 12.86 36.16
CA GLY A 68 -2.68 13.16 36.71
C GLY A 68 -3.79 12.92 35.70
N ILE A 69 -4.98 12.59 36.22
CA ILE A 69 -6.20 12.37 35.44
C ILE A 69 -7.32 13.17 36.12
N HIS A 70 -8.01 14.00 35.35
CA HIS A 70 -9.18 14.74 35.80
C HIS A 70 -10.39 14.34 34.95
N VAL A 71 -11.41 13.76 35.58
CA VAL A 71 -12.66 13.37 34.92
C VAL A 71 -13.69 14.49 35.14
N PRO A 72 -14.13 15.19 34.08
CA PRO A 72 -15.19 16.18 34.20
C PRO A 72 -16.51 15.55 34.70
N PRO A 73 -17.39 16.31 35.36
CA PRO A 73 -18.71 15.81 35.76
C PRO A 73 -19.50 15.24 34.58
N VAL A 74 -20.16 14.10 34.78
CA VAL A 74 -20.88 13.38 33.70
C VAL A 74 -22.02 14.19 33.07
N ASP A 75 -22.63 15.12 33.81
CA ASP A 75 -23.62 16.06 33.24
C ASP A 75 -23.01 17.01 32.21
N PHE A 76 -21.72 17.36 32.37
CA PHE A 76 -21.01 18.17 31.39
C PHE A 76 -20.61 17.33 30.17
N LEU A 77 -20.24 16.06 30.36
CA LEU A 77 -20.06 15.11 29.25
C LEU A 77 -21.33 15.01 28.40
N ARG A 78 -22.48 14.80 29.04
CA ARG A 78 -23.79 14.77 28.37
C ARG A 78 -24.07 16.05 27.59
N LYS A 79 -23.81 17.22 28.19
CA LYS A 79 -23.95 18.52 27.52
C LYS A 79 -23.05 18.65 26.29
N GLN A 80 -21.81 18.15 26.32
CA GLN A 80 -20.92 18.15 25.15
C GLN A 80 -21.52 17.32 24.00
N VAL A 81 -21.93 16.07 24.28
CA VAL A 81 -22.55 15.19 23.26
C VAL A 81 -23.79 15.84 22.65
N GLN A 82 -24.69 16.36 23.48
CA GLN A 82 -25.92 17.00 23.04
C GLN A 82 -25.67 18.28 22.24
N SER A 83 -24.67 19.08 22.63
CA SER A 83 -24.33 20.31 21.92
C SER A 83 -23.87 20.03 20.49
N VAL A 84 -23.06 19.00 20.28
CA VAL A 84 -22.60 18.63 18.93
C VAL A 84 -23.74 18.02 18.12
N ARG A 85 -24.48 17.06 18.70
CA ARG A 85 -25.54 16.33 17.98
C ARG A 85 -26.75 17.18 17.59
N LYS A 86 -27.03 18.24 18.33
CA LYS A 86 -28.20 19.10 18.08
C LYS A 86 -28.04 19.94 16.81
N ASP A 87 -26.82 20.26 16.42
CA ASP A 87 -26.51 21.18 15.33
C ASP A 87 -25.76 20.53 14.16
N ILE A 88 -24.87 19.57 14.46
CA ILE A 88 -23.96 18.99 13.49
C ILE A 88 -24.36 17.54 13.20
N ARG A 89 -24.62 17.23 11.92
CA ARG A 89 -24.77 15.82 11.47
C ARG A 89 -23.45 15.09 11.66
N ILE A 90 -23.48 13.97 12.38
CA ILE A 90 -22.32 13.11 12.62
C ILE A 90 -22.45 11.87 11.73
N ASP A 91 -21.40 11.60 10.98
CA ASP A 91 -21.33 10.53 9.98
C ASP A 91 -20.60 9.29 10.49
N GLY A 92 -19.84 9.42 11.58
CA GLY A 92 -19.20 8.31 12.28
C GLY A 92 -18.77 8.69 13.69
N TRP A 93 -18.65 7.67 14.54
CA TRP A 93 -18.26 7.83 15.93
C TRP A 93 -17.02 7.00 16.22
N LYS A 94 -16.08 7.59 16.94
CA LYS A 94 -14.95 6.87 17.52
C LYS A 94 -15.01 7.00 19.03
N ILE A 95 -14.86 5.89 19.73
CA ILE A 95 -14.82 5.86 21.20
C ILE A 95 -13.42 5.40 21.61
N GLY A 96 -12.78 6.16 22.50
CA GLY A 96 -11.49 5.82 23.10
C GLY A 96 -11.60 5.63 24.62
N MET A 97 -10.66 6.20 25.37
CA MET A 97 -10.65 6.12 26.83
C MET A 97 -11.93 6.68 27.48
N LEU A 98 -12.58 5.89 28.34
CA LEU A 98 -13.83 6.24 29.04
C LEU A 98 -13.67 6.48 30.55
N ALA A 99 -12.48 6.27 31.12
CA ALA A 99 -12.13 6.51 32.53
C ALA A 99 -12.88 5.67 33.60
N ASN A 100 -14.22 5.61 33.62
CA ASN A 100 -14.99 4.93 34.66
C ASN A 100 -16.39 4.47 34.20
N GLU A 101 -17.11 3.76 35.07
CA GLU A 101 -18.42 3.18 34.77
C GLU A 101 -19.50 4.24 34.47
N GLU A 102 -19.50 5.36 35.19
CA GLU A 102 -20.49 6.42 35.00
C GLU A 102 -20.38 7.03 33.59
N VAL A 103 -19.16 7.30 33.14
CA VAL A 103 -18.88 7.78 31.78
C VAL A 103 -19.30 6.75 30.74
N VAL A 104 -18.97 5.47 30.95
CA VAL A 104 -19.44 4.37 30.07
C VAL A 104 -20.96 4.37 29.96
N GLY A 105 -21.66 4.53 31.09
CA GLY A 105 -23.12 4.62 31.15
C GLY A 105 -23.68 5.75 30.29
N VAL A 106 -23.18 6.98 30.48
CA VAL A 106 -23.64 8.14 29.70
C VAL A 106 -23.36 7.99 28.21
N VAL A 107 -22.17 7.49 27.84
CA VAL A 107 -21.83 7.27 26.42
C VAL A 107 -22.76 6.23 25.79
N ALA A 108 -23.02 5.12 26.49
CA ALA A 108 -23.94 4.09 26.02
C ALA A 108 -25.39 4.59 25.92
N GLU A 109 -25.85 5.46 26.83
CA GLU A 109 -27.17 6.08 26.75
C GLU A 109 -27.30 6.99 25.53
N GLU A 110 -26.31 7.86 25.31
CA GLU A 110 -26.36 8.79 24.20
C GLU A 110 -26.27 8.04 22.85
N LEU A 111 -25.48 6.97 22.73
CA LEU A 111 -25.30 6.28 21.44
C LEU A 111 -26.45 5.34 21.03
N LYS A 112 -27.45 5.11 21.90
CA LYS A 112 -28.49 4.07 21.71
C LYS A 112 -29.22 4.11 20.36
N ASP A 113 -29.48 5.30 19.84
CA ASP A 113 -30.24 5.51 18.59
C ASP A 113 -29.37 6.00 17.42
N VAL A 114 -28.04 5.85 17.53
CA VAL A 114 -27.10 6.26 16.49
C VAL A 114 -27.09 5.25 15.35
N LYS A 115 -27.35 5.74 14.13
CA LYS A 115 -27.28 4.95 12.89
C LYS A 115 -25.91 4.98 12.22
N ALA A 116 -25.11 6.01 12.50
CA ALA A 116 -23.77 6.15 11.97
C ALA A 116 -22.84 5.06 12.55
N PRO A 117 -21.81 4.60 11.80
CA PRO A 117 -20.87 3.61 12.29
C PRO A 117 -20.20 4.05 13.60
N VAL A 118 -20.11 3.12 14.55
CA VAL A 118 -19.46 3.32 15.86
C VAL A 118 -18.25 2.40 15.94
N VAL A 119 -17.05 3.00 16.00
CA VAL A 119 -15.78 2.29 16.22
C VAL A 119 -15.36 2.46 17.67
N LEU A 120 -15.19 1.35 18.39
CA LEU A 120 -14.76 1.34 19.78
C LEU A 120 -13.34 0.79 19.92
N ASP A 121 -12.43 1.64 20.38
CA ASP A 121 -11.10 1.27 20.86
C ASP A 121 -11.20 1.10 22.39
N PRO A 122 -11.20 -0.14 22.90
CA PRO A 122 -11.45 -0.40 24.32
C PRO A 122 -10.20 -0.12 25.15
N VAL A 123 -9.81 1.16 25.25
CA VAL A 123 -8.61 1.60 25.96
C VAL A 123 -8.74 1.27 27.45
N MET A 124 -8.19 0.12 27.84
CA MET A 124 -8.35 -0.46 29.17
C MET A 124 -7.05 -1.02 29.74
N VAL A 125 -5.99 -1.15 28.94
CA VAL A 125 -4.65 -1.57 29.39
C VAL A 125 -3.63 -0.53 28.94
N SER A 126 -2.76 -0.10 29.85
CA SER A 126 -1.66 0.81 29.52
C SER A 126 -0.59 0.12 28.69
N THR A 127 0.29 0.89 28.04
CA THR A 127 1.47 0.36 27.35
C THR A 127 2.37 -0.45 28.29
N SER A 128 2.35 -0.16 29.60
CA SER A 128 3.06 -0.93 30.64
C SER A 128 2.29 -2.15 31.16
N GLY A 129 1.12 -2.47 30.60
CA GLY A 129 0.33 -3.65 30.95
C GLY A 129 -0.61 -3.51 32.15
N SER A 130 -0.72 -2.32 32.76
CA SER A 130 -1.63 -2.09 33.89
C SER A 130 -3.06 -1.82 33.44
N LEU A 131 -4.04 -2.33 34.19
CA LEU A 131 -5.46 -2.07 33.93
C LEU A 131 -5.79 -0.60 34.21
N LEU A 132 -6.38 0.08 33.23
CA LEU A 132 -6.77 1.49 33.27
C LEU A 132 -8.24 1.71 33.64
N LEU A 133 -9.10 0.72 33.35
CA LEU A 133 -10.53 0.77 33.69
C LEU A 133 -10.83 -0.16 34.87
N PRO A 134 -11.66 0.28 35.83
CA PRO A 134 -12.14 -0.60 36.89
C PRO A 134 -13.04 -1.72 36.31
N HIS A 135 -13.12 -2.85 36.99
CA HIS A 135 -13.83 -4.05 36.53
C HIS A 135 -15.29 -3.77 36.15
N GLU A 136 -15.99 -3.00 36.99
CA GLU A 136 -17.35 -2.50 36.77
C GLU A 136 -17.48 -1.67 35.48
N ALA A 137 -16.49 -0.85 35.12
CA ALA A 137 -16.49 -0.13 33.85
C ALA A 137 -16.32 -1.06 32.65
N ILE A 138 -15.49 -2.10 32.78
CA ILE A 138 -15.33 -3.14 31.74
C ILE A 138 -16.64 -3.91 31.56
N GLN A 139 -17.32 -4.25 32.66
CA GLN A 139 -18.63 -4.91 32.62
C GLN A 139 -19.69 -4.02 31.97
N GLY A 140 -19.70 -2.72 32.28
CA GLY A 140 -20.55 -1.74 31.62
C GLY A 140 -20.27 -1.64 30.12
N LEU A 141 -18.99 -1.68 29.71
CA LEU A 141 -18.58 -1.65 28.31
C LEU A 141 -19.12 -2.88 27.58
N ILE A 142 -18.96 -4.08 28.15
CA ILE A 142 -19.46 -5.34 27.59
C ILE A 142 -20.98 -5.35 27.46
N THR A 143 -21.70 -4.97 28.52
CA THR A 143 -23.16 -5.14 28.58
C THR A 143 -23.93 -4.01 27.90
N LYS A 144 -23.39 -2.79 27.89
CA LYS A 144 -24.11 -1.59 27.42
C LYS A 144 -23.58 -1.05 26.10
N LEU A 145 -22.25 -1.10 25.87
CA LEU A 145 -21.63 -0.40 24.74
C LEU A 145 -21.26 -1.31 23.57
N LEU A 146 -20.67 -2.50 23.81
CA LEU A 146 -20.34 -3.45 22.74
C LEU A 146 -21.51 -3.77 21.81
N PRO A 147 -22.75 -3.98 22.29
CA PRO A 147 -23.90 -4.27 21.42
C PRO A 147 -24.27 -3.12 20.47
N GLN A 148 -23.78 -1.91 20.72
CA GLN A 148 -24.04 -0.73 19.89
C GLN A 148 -22.92 -0.48 18.88
N CYS A 149 -21.81 -1.22 18.95
CA CYS A 149 -20.62 -0.97 18.15
C CYS A 149 -20.70 -1.63 16.77
N THR A 150 -20.30 -0.88 15.75
CA THR A 150 -20.08 -1.42 14.40
C THR A 150 -18.78 -2.20 14.33
N LEU A 151 -17.71 -1.68 14.93
CA LEU A 151 -16.40 -2.32 14.94
C LEU A 151 -15.73 -2.16 16.30
N LEU A 152 -15.32 -3.27 16.90
CA LEU A 152 -14.46 -3.29 18.08
C LEU A 152 -13.00 -3.49 17.65
N THR A 153 -12.06 -2.74 18.21
CA THR A 153 -10.63 -2.80 17.83
C THR A 153 -9.71 -3.13 19.02
N PRO A 154 -9.82 -4.29 19.69
CA PRO A 154 -9.02 -4.60 20.86
C PRO A 154 -7.60 -5.02 20.45
N ASN A 155 -6.60 -4.67 21.25
CA ASN A 155 -5.28 -5.29 21.19
C ASN A 155 -5.29 -6.64 21.94
N LEU A 156 -4.19 -7.40 21.88
CA LEU A 156 -4.12 -8.72 22.53
C LEU A 156 -4.44 -8.66 24.06
N PRO A 157 -3.73 -7.89 24.91
CA PRO A 157 -4.11 -7.73 26.31
C PRO A 157 -5.56 -7.30 26.56
N GLU A 158 -6.09 -6.38 25.74
CA GLU A 158 -7.48 -5.89 25.88
C GLU A 158 -8.49 -7.00 25.56
N ALA A 159 -8.24 -7.80 24.52
CA ALA A 159 -9.07 -8.93 24.14
C ALA A 159 -9.12 -10.00 25.25
N GLU A 160 -7.98 -10.31 25.85
CA GLU A 160 -7.86 -11.28 26.95
C GLU A 160 -8.70 -10.85 28.16
N GLN A 161 -8.65 -9.56 28.50
CA GLN A 161 -9.42 -9.00 29.61
C GLN A 161 -10.92 -8.98 29.31
N LEU A 162 -11.34 -8.57 28.12
CA LEU A 162 -12.76 -8.55 27.73
C LEU A 162 -13.37 -9.97 27.81
N LEU A 163 -12.64 -10.98 27.33
CA LEU A 163 -13.10 -12.36 27.38
C LEU A 163 -13.19 -12.89 28.82
N ALA A 164 -12.24 -12.53 29.69
CA ALA A 164 -12.27 -12.90 31.10
C ALA A 164 -13.47 -12.29 31.86
N HIS A 165 -13.85 -11.05 31.54
CA HIS A 165 -15.02 -10.40 32.19
C HIS A 165 -16.34 -10.93 31.64
N ALA A 166 -16.40 -11.29 30.36
CA ALA A 166 -17.59 -11.81 29.72
C ALA A 166 -18.09 -13.14 30.32
N THR A 167 -17.20 -13.96 30.91
CA THR A 167 -17.60 -15.23 31.55
C THR A 167 -18.40 -15.02 32.83
N VAL A 168 -18.17 -13.91 33.55
CA VAL A 168 -18.87 -13.62 34.83
C VAL A 168 -20.29 -13.13 34.57
N GLY A 169 -20.49 -12.23 33.60
CA GLY A 169 -21.80 -11.66 33.27
C GLY A 169 -22.83 -12.69 32.77
N ARG A 170 -22.40 -13.83 32.20
CA ARG A 170 -23.31 -14.92 31.79
C ARG A 170 -23.81 -15.77 32.96
N SER A 171 -23.08 -15.77 34.09
CA SER A 171 -23.42 -16.58 35.27
C SER A 171 -24.36 -15.86 36.25
N GLU A 172 -24.39 -14.53 36.26
CA GLU A 172 -25.28 -13.75 37.15
C GLU A 172 -26.77 -13.89 36.81
N ALA A 173 -27.11 -14.29 35.58
CA ALA A 173 -28.49 -14.62 35.18
C ALA A 173 -29.04 -15.90 35.87
N GLN A 174 -28.19 -16.68 36.55
CA GLN A 174 -28.56 -17.83 37.36
C GLN A 174 -28.13 -17.56 38.81
N GLY A 175 -28.96 -16.80 39.54
CA GLY A 175 -28.62 -16.16 40.82
C GLY A 175 -27.81 -17.01 41.81
N SER A 176 -26.55 -16.64 42.02
CA SER A 176 -25.74 -16.93 43.22
C SER A 176 -24.38 -16.21 43.11
N SER A 177 -23.90 -15.66 44.25
CA SER A 177 -22.56 -15.09 44.57
C SER A 177 -21.66 -14.55 43.45
N LYS A 178 -21.15 -13.30 43.60
CA LYS A 178 -20.06 -12.72 42.78
C LYS A 178 -18.91 -13.73 42.61
N GLN A 179 -18.90 -14.44 41.49
CA GLN A 179 -17.78 -15.30 41.10
C GLN A 179 -16.57 -14.40 40.82
N PRO A 180 -15.36 -14.76 41.29
CA PRO A 180 -14.16 -14.00 40.98
C PRO A 180 -13.91 -14.01 39.46
N ILE A 181 -13.48 -12.86 38.92
CA ILE A 181 -13.11 -12.75 37.50
C ILE A 181 -11.94 -13.70 37.25
N PRO A 182 -12.04 -14.63 36.30
CA PRO A 182 -10.95 -15.56 36.01
C PRO A 182 -9.74 -14.80 35.46
N SER A 183 -8.54 -15.35 35.67
CA SER A 183 -7.33 -14.78 35.11
C SER A 183 -7.39 -14.76 33.56
N PRO A 184 -7.04 -13.63 32.91
CA PRO A 184 -6.97 -13.55 31.45
C PRO A 184 -6.05 -14.62 30.87
N GLN A 185 -6.48 -15.24 29.77
CA GLN A 185 -5.73 -16.32 29.11
C GLN A 185 -4.94 -15.77 27.92
N PRO A 186 -3.62 -16.04 27.82
CA PRO A 186 -2.79 -15.43 26.78
C PRO A 186 -3.13 -15.94 25.37
N LEU A 187 -3.26 -15.04 24.40
CA LEU A 187 -3.56 -15.37 22.99
C LEU A 187 -2.27 -15.64 22.19
N GLN A 188 -1.70 -16.83 22.35
CA GLN A 188 -0.35 -17.12 21.86
C GLN A 188 -0.30 -17.51 20.39
N THR A 189 -1.23 -18.36 19.93
CA THR A 189 -1.24 -18.95 18.59
C THR A 189 -2.20 -18.20 17.66
N LEU A 190 -2.09 -18.45 16.34
CA LEU A 190 -3.06 -17.92 15.38
C LEU A 190 -4.47 -18.44 15.67
N GLN A 191 -4.62 -19.71 16.07
CA GLN A 191 -5.92 -20.29 16.40
C GLN A 191 -6.56 -19.60 17.62
N ASP A 192 -5.78 -19.34 18.68
CA ASP A 192 -6.31 -18.63 19.87
C ASP A 192 -6.87 -17.27 19.49
N ARG A 193 -6.18 -16.55 18.58
CA ARG A 193 -6.58 -15.23 18.11
C ARG A 193 -7.84 -15.29 17.22
N LEU A 194 -7.96 -16.29 16.35
CA LEU A 194 -9.18 -16.53 15.56
C LEU A 194 -10.37 -16.81 16.48
N ASP A 195 -10.21 -17.73 17.44
CA ASP A 195 -11.25 -18.08 18.41
C ASP A 195 -11.66 -16.87 19.27
N ALA A 196 -10.68 -16.05 19.68
CA ALA A 196 -10.92 -14.83 20.43
C ALA A 196 -11.72 -13.79 19.63
N ALA A 197 -11.36 -13.54 18.36
CA ALA A 197 -12.07 -12.60 17.50
C ALA A 197 -13.56 -12.97 17.35
N LYS A 198 -13.85 -14.27 17.20
CA LYS A 198 -15.23 -14.78 17.17
C LYS A 198 -15.95 -14.62 18.51
N LYS A 199 -15.35 -15.07 19.61
CA LYS A 199 -15.95 -14.94 20.96
C LYS A 199 -16.21 -13.48 21.36
N LEU A 200 -15.36 -12.55 20.92
CA LEU A 200 -15.56 -11.11 21.13
C LEU A 200 -16.74 -10.57 20.32
N SER A 201 -16.96 -11.08 19.11
CA SER A 201 -18.12 -10.69 18.31
C SER A 201 -19.44 -11.20 18.94
N ASP A 202 -19.42 -12.36 19.60
CA ASP A 202 -20.56 -12.88 20.36
C ASP A 202 -20.95 -11.99 21.57
N LEU A 203 -20.14 -10.97 21.92
CA LEU A 203 -20.46 -9.99 22.96
C LEU A 203 -21.31 -8.82 22.45
N GLY A 204 -21.61 -8.77 21.16
CA GLY A 204 -22.52 -7.79 20.56
C GLY A 204 -22.00 -6.90 19.42
N PRO A 205 -20.68 -6.63 19.23
CA PRO A 205 -20.27 -5.76 18.13
C PRO A 205 -20.48 -6.47 16.79
N LYS A 206 -20.86 -5.72 15.76
CA LYS A 206 -21.11 -6.30 14.42
C LYS A 206 -19.85 -6.98 13.83
N ALA A 207 -18.69 -6.35 14.03
CA ALA A 207 -17.39 -6.85 13.62
C ALA A 207 -16.30 -6.59 14.69
N VAL A 208 -15.22 -7.36 14.63
CA VAL A 208 -14.06 -7.24 15.52
C VAL A 208 -12.78 -7.22 14.69
N LEU A 209 -11.92 -6.21 14.88
CA LEU A 209 -10.55 -6.18 14.38
C LEU A 209 -9.57 -6.38 15.55
N LEU A 210 -9.16 -7.63 15.77
CA LEU A 210 -8.16 -7.99 16.77
C LEU A 210 -6.76 -7.59 16.30
N LYS A 211 -6.14 -6.64 16.99
CA LYS A 211 -4.84 -6.04 16.62
C LYS A 211 -3.68 -6.93 17.07
N GLY A 212 -2.75 -7.24 16.17
CA GLY A 212 -1.63 -8.14 16.41
C GLY A 212 -0.35 -7.51 16.96
N GLY A 213 -0.16 -6.19 16.80
CA GLY A 213 1.12 -5.48 16.89
C GLY A 213 1.99 -5.69 18.13
N HIS A 214 1.47 -6.27 19.22
CA HIS A 214 2.23 -6.57 20.44
C HIS A 214 3.04 -7.87 20.38
N LYS A 215 2.69 -8.80 19.48
CA LYS A 215 3.38 -10.09 19.38
C LYS A 215 3.50 -10.51 17.92
N ALA A 216 4.73 -10.45 17.43
CA ALA A 216 5.09 -10.90 16.10
C ALA A 216 5.06 -12.44 15.98
N PHE A 217 4.90 -12.89 14.75
CA PHE A 217 5.08 -14.27 14.34
C PHE A 217 6.30 -14.36 13.45
N LYS A 218 6.94 -15.53 13.39
CA LYS A 218 7.83 -15.80 12.26
C LYS A 218 6.99 -16.06 11.03
N ARG A 219 7.38 -15.52 9.87
CA ARG A 219 6.67 -15.75 8.61
C ARG A 219 6.37 -17.23 8.35
N ARG A 220 7.35 -18.11 8.61
CA ARG A 220 7.21 -19.57 8.43
C ARG A 220 6.10 -20.19 9.30
N GLU A 221 5.96 -19.74 10.55
CA GLU A 221 4.93 -20.23 11.48
C GLU A 221 3.53 -19.84 10.99
N VAL A 222 3.39 -18.65 10.39
CA VAL A 222 2.14 -18.18 9.79
C VAL A 222 1.78 -19.05 8.59
N ASP A 223 2.75 -19.30 7.70
CA ASP A 223 2.54 -20.15 6.52
C ASP A 223 2.18 -21.58 6.92
N GLU A 224 2.81 -22.15 7.96
CA GLU A 224 2.49 -23.48 8.48
C GLU A 224 1.08 -23.52 9.12
N ALA A 225 0.71 -22.50 9.89
CA ALA A 225 -0.63 -22.39 10.46
C ALA A 225 -1.71 -22.25 9.37
N LEU A 226 -1.44 -21.50 8.31
CA LEU A 226 -2.35 -21.39 7.16
C LEU A 226 -2.45 -22.72 6.38
N ARG A 227 -1.37 -23.51 6.31
CA ARG A 227 -1.42 -24.88 5.75
C ARG A 227 -2.28 -25.81 6.59
N SER A 228 -2.09 -25.81 7.91
CA SER A 228 -2.84 -26.69 8.81
C SER A 228 -4.35 -26.38 8.84
N LEU A 229 -4.73 -25.11 8.62
CA LEU A 229 -6.12 -24.68 8.44
C LEU A 229 -6.74 -25.04 7.08
N GLY A 230 -5.96 -25.68 6.19
CA GLY A 230 -6.40 -26.12 4.86
C GLY A 230 -6.50 -24.99 3.84
N ILE A 231 -5.74 -23.91 4.02
CA ILE A 231 -5.82 -22.67 3.25
C ILE A 231 -4.66 -22.58 2.27
N LEU A 232 -3.48 -23.02 2.71
CA LEU A 232 -2.36 -23.39 1.85
C LEU A 232 -2.37 -24.92 1.69
N GLN A 233 -2.17 -25.46 0.48
CA GLN A 233 -2.16 -26.93 0.28
C GLN A 233 -0.87 -27.58 0.81
N ALA A 234 -1.01 -28.76 1.42
CA ALA A 234 0.03 -29.43 2.21
C ALA A 234 1.28 -29.93 1.46
N ASP A 235 1.29 -29.89 0.12
CA ASP A 235 2.41 -30.43 -0.71
C ASP A 235 3.05 -29.38 -1.64
N GLN A 236 2.84 -28.08 -1.41
CA GLN A 236 3.47 -27.06 -2.23
C GLN A 236 4.82 -26.63 -1.62
N GLN A 237 5.91 -27.14 -2.22
CA GLN A 237 7.23 -26.52 -2.11
C GLN A 237 7.19 -25.09 -2.69
N PRO A 238 8.14 -24.19 -2.36
CA PRO A 238 8.12 -22.79 -2.80
C PRO A 238 8.24 -22.57 -4.32
N HIS A 239 8.28 -23.63 -5.12
CA HIS A 239 8.38 -23.62 -6.55
C HIS A 239 7.30 -24.54 -7.10
N GLU A 240 6.51 -24.07 -8.07
CA GLU A 240 5.36 -24.74 -8.71
C GLU A 240 4.01 -24.53 -7.95
N HIS A 241 2.93 -23.94 -8.49
CA HIS A 241 2.49 -23.77 -9.87
C HIS A 241 1.39 -22.69 -9.98
N HIS A 242 1.39 -21.95 -11.10
CA HIS A 242 0.23 -21.22 -11.61
C HIS A 242 -0.92 -22.19 -11.95
N GLY A 243 -2.09 -22.03 -11.33
CA GLY A 243 -3.28 -22.77 -11.76
C GLY A 243 -4.45 -22.86 -10.79
N ARG A 244 -5.10 -21.73 -10.43
CA ARG A 244 -6.53 -21.66 -9.99
C ARG A 244 -7.00 -20.22 -9.66
N CYS A 245 -6.82 -19.25 -10.55
CA CYS A 245 -7.19 -17.85 -10.28
C CYS A 245 -8.53 -17.38 -10.87
N ARG A 246 -9.46 -18.31 -11.22
CA ARG A 246 -10.71 -17.95 -11.96
C ARG A 246 -11.98 -17.81 -11.11
N LYS A 247 -11.94 -18.02 -9.79
CA LYS A 247 -13.15 -17.96 -8.92
C LYS A 247 -13.17 -16.77 -7.94
N VAL A 248 -12.10 -15.98 -7.93
CA VAL A 248 -11.73 -15.11 -6.80
C VAL A 248 -12.25 -13.67 -6.92
N GLN A 249 -12.52 -13.20 -8.16
CA GLN A 249 -13.06 -11.85 -8.39
C GLN A 249 -14.55 -11.71 -8.02
N GLN A 250 -15.31 -12.81 -8.04
CA GLN A 250 -16.73 -12.83 -7.66
C GLN A 250 -16.96 -12.73 -6.13
N ASP A 251 -16.02 -13.20 -5.30
CA ASP A 251 -16.18 -13.19 -3.83
C ASP A 251 -15.82 -11.82 -3.22
N LEU A 252 -15.20 -10.89 -3.99
CA LEU A 252 -14.88 -9.52 -3.57
C LEU A 252 -15.91 -8.46 -4.01
N GLU A 253 -16.66 -8.72 -5.08
CA GLU A 253 -17.54 -7.73 -5.72
C GLU A 253 -19.03 -7.92 -5.42
N GLY A 254 -19.46 -9.04 -4.84
CA GLY A 254 -20.89 -9.36 -4.70
C GLY A 254 -21.57 -9.52 -6.08
N SER A 255 -22.60 -10.36 -6.18
CA SER A 255 -23.21 -10.59 -7.50
C SER A 255 -24.06 -9.37 -7.93
N ARG A 256 -23.53 -8.48 -8.76
CA ARG A 256 -24.18 -7.86 -9.95
C ARG A 256 -23.45 -6.62 -10.46
N SER A 257 -23.48 -6.43 -11.78
CA SER A 257 -22.82 -5.38 -12.53
C SER A 257 -23.43 -3.99 -12.33
N ALA A 258 -22.64 -3.04 -11.81
CA ALA A 258 -22.69 -1.61 -12.14
C ALA A 258 -21.40 -0.90 -11.66
N ALA A 259 -20.58 -0.42 -12.63
CA ALA A 259 -19.49 0.59 -12.61
C ALA A 259 -18.51 0.76 -11.40
N PRO A 260 -17.22 1.10 -11.64
CA PRO A 260 -16.11 0.58 -10.86
C PRO A 260 -15.58 1.59 -9.80
N ASP A 261 -16.01 1.42 -8.55
CA ASP A 261 -15.21 1.83 -7.37
C ASP A 261 -14.46 0.60 -6.84
N ALA A 262 -13.67 -0.01 -7.72
CA ALA A 262 -12.92 -1.22 -7.42
C ALA A 262 -11.84 -0.94 -6.37
N LEU A 263 -11.78 -1.81 -5.36
CA LEU A 263 -10.58 -2.04 -4.56
C LEU A 263 -9.34 -1.98 -5.46
N SER A 264 -8.42 -1.05 -5.22
CA SER A 264 -7.14 -1.00 -5.94
C SER A 264 -6.47 -2.38 -5.86
N PRO A 265 -6.09 -3.00 -6.99
CA PRO A 265 -5.54 -4.35 -7.04
C PRO A 265 -4.08 -4.32 -6.57
N GLY A 266 -3.91 -4.19 -5.26
CA GLY A 266 -2.63 -4.11 -4.52
C GLY A 266 -2.47 -5.21 -3.48
N ALA A 267 -3.56 -5.82 -3.05
CA ALA A 267 -3.54 -7.00 -2.19
C ALA A 267 -3.35 -8.26 -3.06
N ALA A 268 -2.39 -9.12 -2.72
CA ALA A 268 -2.48 -10.52 -3.10
C ALA A 268 -3.84 -11.04 -2.63
N VAL A 269 -4.70 -11.42 -3.57
CA VAL A 269 -6.09 -11.78 -3.27
C VAL A 269 -6.18 -13.24 -2.81
N SER A 270 -6.78 -13.38 -1.62
CA SER A 270 -7.68 -14.45 -1.16
C SER A 270 -7.35 -15.89 -1.57
N LEU A 271 -6.75 -16.62 -0.63
CA LEU A 271 -6.96 -18.07 -0.55
C LEU A 271 -8.27 -18.31 0.19
N SER A 272 -9.40 -18.30 -0.53
CA SER A 272 -10.68 -18.74 0.04
C SER A 272 -10.76 -20.27 0.00
N SER A 273 -10.69 -20.91 1.15
CA SER A 273 -11.07 -22.31 1.31
C SER A 273 -12.55 -22.39 1.67
N ARG A 274 -13.38 -23.01 0.82
CA ARG A 274 -14.74 -23.47 1.21
C ARG A 274 -14.72 -24.89 1.79
N GLY A 275 -13.59 -25.33 2.33
CA GLY A 275 -13.35 -26.72 2.73
C GLY A 275 -13.08 -26.95 4.23
N SER A 276 -12.85 -25.90 5.01
CA SER A 276 -12.73 -25.98 6.47
C SER A 276 -13.83 -25.15 7.15
N SER A 277 -14.03 -25.33 8.45
CA SER A 277 -15.08 -24.68 9.27
C SER A 277 -15.05 -23.14 9.32
N HIS A 278 -14.17 -22.48 8.55
CA HIS A 278 -13.87 -21.05 8.58
C HIS A 278 -13.87 -20.46 7.16
N ASN A 279 -14.59 -19.35 6.92
CA ASN A 279 -14.43 -18.57 5.70
C ASN A 279 -13.27 -17.58 5.92
N LEU A 280 -12.08 -17.84 5.35
CA LEU A 280 -10.86 -17.04 5.58
C LEU A 280 -10.43 -16.29 4.32
N ILE A 281 -10.02 -15.03 4.50
CA ILE A 281 -9.35 -14.19 3.50
C ILE A 281 -8.00 -13.78 4.08
N VAL A 282 -6.93 -13.83 3.28
CA VAL A 282 -5.59 -13.39 3.70
C VAL A 282 -5.12 -12.26 2.77
N VAL A 283 -4.64 -11.17 3.37
CA VAL A 283 -4.09 -9.98 2.71
C VAL A 283 -2.66 -9.81 3.19
N ARG A 284 -1.68 -9.89 2.29
CA ARG A 284 -0.24 -9.79 2.63
C ARG A 284 0.39 -8.49 2.13
N SER A 285 1.26 -7.91 2.95
CA SER A 285 2.06 -6.71 2.65
C SER A 285 3.54 -6.89 3.03
N ASP A 286 3.93 -8.11 3.42
CA ASP A 286 5.22 -8.48 3.99
C ASP A 286 6.18 -9.15 2.98
N GLY A 287 6.22 -8.74 1.71
CA GLY A 287 7.09 -9.36 0.70
C GLY A 287 8.51 -8.78 0.61
N HIS A 288 9.55 -9.62 0.56
CA HIS A 288 10.93 -9.31 0.11
C HIS A 288 10.94 -8.65 -1.29
N PRO A 289 12.03 -7.94 -1.70
CA PRO A 289 12.10 -7.27 -3.01
C PRO A 289 11.66 -8.20 -4.14
N TYR A 290 10.68 -7.70 -4.90
CA TYR A 290 9.81 -8.46 -5.78
C TYR A 290 10.50 -9.06 -7.02
N SER A 291 11.81 -8.84 -7.17
CA SER A 291 12.61 -9.56 -8.16
C SER A 291 14.00 -9.96 -7.64
N PRO A 292 14.55 -11.10 -8.12
CA PRO A 292 15.93 -11.49 -7.89
C PRO A 292 16.96 -10.44 -8.38
N VAL A 293 16.58 -9.58 -9.34
CA VAL A 293 17.42 -8.50 -9.86
C VAL A 293 17.59 -7.40 -8.81
N LEU A 294 16.52 -7.00 -8.11
CA LEU A 294 16.62 -6.03 -7.01
C LEU A 294 17.45 -6.60 -5.85
N ARG A 295 17.34 -7.89 -5.54
CA ARG A 295 18.22 -8.55 -4.55
C ARG A 295 19.70 -8.51 -4.94
N HIS A 296 20.01 -8.81 -6.20
CA HIS A 296 21.38 -8.83 -6.70
C HIS A 296 21.98 -7.41 -6.83
N LEU A 297 21.18 -6.39 -7.13
CA LEU A 297 21.63 -5.00 -7.26
C LEU A 297 21.87 -4.32 -5.91
N LEU A 298 21.25 -4.81 -4.83
CA LEU A 298 21.35 -4.25 -3.47
C LEU A 298 22.47 -4.88 -2.62
N ASN A 299 23.25 -5.82 -3.17
CA ASN A 299 24.33 -6.54 -2.45
C ASN A 299 23.87 -7.17 -1.12
N GLU A 300 22.66 -7.72 -1.07
CA GLU A 300 22.23 -8.54 0.07
C GLU A 300 22.39 -10.02 -0.30
N GLU A 301 23.40 -10.67 0.29
CA GLU A 301 23.47 -12.13 0.33
C GLU A 301 22.26 -12.65 1.12
N ASP A 302 21.64 -13.73 0.61
CA ASP A 302 20.44 -14.37 1.17
C ASP A 302 20.76 -15.02 2.53
N ASP A 303 20.73 -14.22 3.58
CA ASP A 303 21.10 -14.63 4.93
C ASP A 303 19.90 -15.19 5.70
N GLY A 304 19.00 -15.95 5.02
CA GLY A 304 18.00 -16.81 5.67
C GLY A 304 17.18 -16.18 6.80
N ALA A 305 17.01 -14.85 6.80
CA ALA A 305 16.47 -14.11 7.93
C ALA A 305 14.99 -14.45 8.09
N GLU A 306 14.65 -15.03 9.24
CA GLU A 306 13.27 -15.30 9.63
C GLU A 306 12.55 -13.96 9.88
N GLU A 307 11.98 -13.36 8.82
CA GLU A 307 11.29 -12.07 8.96
C GLU A 307 10.09 -12.18 9.92
N GLU A 308 10.08 -11.31 10.93
CA GLU A 308 8.99 -11.16 11.87
C GLU A 308 7.83 -10.39 11.22
N VAL A 309 6.63 -10.92 11.37
CA VAL A 309 5.40 -10.36 10.81
C VAL A 309 4.37 -10.10 11.90
N VAL A 310 3.49 -9.14 11.65
CA VAL A 310 2.32 -8.86 12.48
C VAL A 310 1.06 -9.26 11.72
N ILE A 311 0.07 -9.79 12.45
CA ILE A 311 -1.22 -10.20 11.89
C ILE A 311 -2.34 -9.50 12.64
N ASP A 312 -3.09 -8.65 11.93
CA ASP A 312 -4.37 -8.12 12.40
C ASP A 312 -5.50 -8.99 11.84
N ILE A 313 -6.49 -9.34 12.68
CA ILE A 313 -7.57 -10.26 12.32
C ILE A 313 -8.91 -9.54 12.39
N LEU A 314 -9.55 -9.33 11.25
CA LEU A 314 -10.94 -8.89 11.16
C LEU A 314 -11.86 -10.11 11.15
N PHE A 315 -12.89 -10.13 12.01
CA PHE A 315 -13.97 -11.10 11.99
C PHE A 315 -15.33 -10.38 11.82
N THR A 316 -16.17 -10.95 10.97
CA THR A 316 -17.53 -10.47 10.65
C THR A 316 -18.53 -11.57 10.97
N SER A 317 -19.45 -11.31 11.89
CA SER A 317 -20.42 -12.33 12.35
C SER A 317 -21.48 -12.63 11.29
N GLN A 318 -21.88 -11.65 10.48
CA GLN A 318 -22.95 -11.76 9.49
C GLN A 318 -22.64 -12.82 8.42
N THR A 319 -21.40 -12.87 7.92
CA THR A 319 -20.96 -13.88 6.94
C THR A 319 -20.08 -14.96 7.55
N ASN A 320 -19.80 -14.90 8.86
CA ASN A 320 -18.85 -15.78 9.56
C ASN A 320 -17.49 -15.81 8.84
N THR A 321 -17.01 -14.63 8.43
CA THR A 321 -15.79 -14.47 7.64
C THR A 321 -14.68 -13.81 8.45
N TYR A 322 -13.48 -14.37 8.32
CA TYR A 322 -12.23 -13.84 8.85
C TYR A 322 -11.40 -13.22 7.72
N THR A 323 -10.75 -12.10 7.99
CA THR A 323 -9.75 -11.48 7.12
C THR A 323 -8.47 -11.22 7.90
N LEU A 324 -7.36 -11.80 7.47
CA LEU A 324 -6.04 -11.65 8.07
C LEU A 324 -5.26 -10.62 7.28
N PHE A 325 -4.80 -9.56 7.94
CA PHE A 325 -3.89 -8.58 7.39
C PHE A 325 -2.49 -8.89 7.91
N VAL A 326 -1.65 -9.47 7.06
CA VAL A 326 -0.25 -9.83 7.36
C VAL A 326 0.64 -8.71 6.85
N GLY A 327 1.43 -8.12 7.74
CA GLY A 327 2.36 -7.05 7.40
C GLY A 327 3.70 -7.18 8.11
N PRO A 328 4.72 -6.44 7.67
CA PRO A 328 6.03 -6.46 8.29
C PRO A 328 5.94 -5.96 9.74
N ARG A 329 6.74 -6.53 10.64
CA ARG A 329 6.91 -5.96 11.97
C ARG A 329 7.76 -4.70 11.86
N LEU A 330 7.19 -3.55 12.18
CA LEU A 330 7.95 -2.32 12.33
C LEU A 330 8.64 -2.33 13.70
N THR A 331 9.97 -2.25 13.72
CA THR A 331 10.80 -2.25 14.94
C THR A 331 11.06 -0.85 15.49
N GLN A 332 10.63 0.20 14.77
CA GLN A 332 10.85 1.59 15.15
C GLN A 332 10.04 2.01 16.39
N GLY A 333 10.59 2.95 17.17
CA GLY A 333 10.12 3.34 18.51
C GLY A 333 8.91 4.28 18.56
N CYS A 334 8.38 4.71 17.41
CA CYS A 334 7.27 5.68 17.31
C CYS A 334 5.89 5.02 17.35
N THR A 335 5.57 4.35 18.46
CA THR A 335 4.31 3.60 18.61
C THR A 335 3.29 4.27 19.53
N HIS A 336 3.63 5.41 20.13
CA HIS A 336 2.70 6.14 21.01
C HIS A 336 1.53 6.69 20.20
N GLY A 337 0.31 6.25 20.53
CA GLY A 337 -0.92 6.65 19.85
C GLY A 337 -1.44 5.68 18.78
N THR A 338 -0.71 4.59 18.47
CA THR A 338 -1.07 3.64 17.39
C THR A 338 -2.55 3.20 17.42
N GLY A 339 -3.07 2.84 18.60
CA GLY A 339 -4.47 2.39 18.76
C GLY A 339 -5.50 3.48 18.49
N CYS A 340 -5.27 4.69 19.02
CA CYS A 340 -6.15 5.85 18.81
C CYS A 340 -6.17 6.26 17.34
N THR A 341 -5.00 6.27 16.69
CA THR A 341 -4.85 6.57 15.26
C THR A 341 -5.56 5.53 14.40
N LEU A 342 -5.38 4.23 14.66
CA LEU A 342 -6.03 3.16 13.89
C LEU A 342 -7.57 3.24 13.97
N SER A 343 -8.11 3.36 15.17
CA SER A 343 -9.56 3.42 15.40
C SER A 343 -10.19 4.69 14.82
N SER A 344 -9.48 5.82 14.85
CA SER A 344 -9.93 7.06 14.21
C SER A 344 -9.88 7.00 12.69
N ALA A 345 -8.86 6.35 12.11
CA ALA A 345 -8.81 6.09 10.68
C ALA A 345 -9.97 5.19 10.21
N LEU A 346 -10.27 4.13 10.98
CA LEU A 346 -11.41 3.24 10.75
C LEU A 346 -12.74 4.01 10.77
N ALA A 347 -12.96 4.82 11.81
CA ALA A 347 -14.17 5.63 11.93
C ALA A 347 -14.33 6.59 10.74
N THR A 348 -13.23 7.19 10.28
CA THR A 348 -13.22 8.10 9.13
C THR A 348 -13.53 7.39 7.82
N HIS A 349 -12.90 6.25 7.54
CA HIS A 349 -13.16 5.48 6.32
C HIS A 349 -14.55 4.87 6.29
N LEU A 350 -15.08 4.41 7.43
CA LEU A 350 -16.46 3.93 7.53
C LEU A 350 -17.47 5.07 7.31
N ALA A 351 -17.27 6.22 7.96
CA ALA A 351 -18.13 7.40 7.78
C ALA A 351 -18.17 7.89 6.33
N ALA A 352 -17.02 7.86 5.64
CA ALA A 352 -16.91 8.27 4.24
C ALA A 352 -17.71 7.37 3.29
N GLY A 353 -17.79 6.06 3.57
CA GLY A 353 -18.53 5.12 2.74
C GLY A 353 -20.02 4.98 3.10
N SER A 354 -20.51 5.60 4.18
CA SER A 354 -21.94 5.61 4.53
C SER A 354 -22.76 6.68 3.77
N GLY A 355 -22.12 7.48 2.90
CA GLY A 355 -22.73 8.61 2.19
C GLY A 355 -22.95 8.43 0.68
N SER A 356 -22.49 7.33 0.08
CA SER A 356 -22.71 7.01 -1.34
C SER A 356 -24.13 6.47 -1.57
N GLY A 357 -24.83 7.00 -2.57
CA GLY A 357 -26.28 6.85 -2.79
C GLY A 357 -26.82 5.43 -3.01
N GLU A 358 -28.15 5.38 -3.15
CA GLU A 358 -29.03 4.20 -3.24
C GLU A 358 -28.44 3.02 -4.04
N GLY A 359 -27.93 2.02 -3.32
CA GLY A 359 -27.53 0.70 -3.79
C GLY A 359 -27.27 -0.24 -2.60
N GLU A 360 -27.45 -1.55 -2.76
CA GLU A 360 -27.06 -2.52 -1.73
C GLU A 360 -25.54 -2.46 -1.53
N VAL A 361 -25.08 -1.90 -0.42
CA VAL A 361 -23.66 -1.85 -0.04
C VAL A 361 -23.28 -3.16 0.66
N ASP A 362 -22.28 -3.88 0.14
CA ASP A 362 -21.65 -4.99 0.87
C ASP A 362 -20.88 -4.43 2.08
N GLU A 363 -21.52 -4.48 3.25
CA GLU A 363 -21.00 -3.99 4.53
C GLU A 363 -19.66 -4.67 4.90
N ASP A 364 -19.49 -5.96 4.59
CA ASP A 364 -18.27 -6.70 4.91
C ASP A 364 -17.11 -6.29 3.99
N ALA A 365 -17.38 -6.06 2.71
CA ALA A 365 -16.37 -5.53 1.79
C ALA A 365 -15.96 -4.11 2.17
N GLN A 366 -16.90 -3.29 2.65
CA GLN A 366 -16.61 -1.96 3.17
C GLN A 366 -15.75 -2.02 4.44
N LEU A 367 -16.05 -2.91 5.38
CA LEU A 367 -15.25 -3.13 6.58
C LEU A 367 -13.82 -3.57 6.22
N ARG A 368 -13.66 -4.55 5.32
CA ARG A 368 -12.33 -4.99 4.85
C ARG A 368 -11.53 -3.84 4.23
N ARG A 369 -12.16 -3.03 3.37
CA ARG A 369 -11.55 -1.82 2.78
C ARG A 369 -11.09 -0.83 3.85
N ALA A 370 -11.96 -0.51 4.79
CA ALA A 370 -11.66 0.43 5.87
C ALA A 370 -10.50 -0.07 6.72
N CYS A 371 -10.48 -1.36 7.09
CA CYS A 371 -9.38 -1.98 7.84
C CYS A 371 -8.05 -1.90 7.08
N TRP A 372 -8.02 -2.32 5.82
CA TRP A 372 -6.80 -2.28 5.01
C TRP A 372 -6.22 -0.87 4.90
N ARG A 373 -7.05 0.12 4.54
CA ARG A 373 -6.60 1.53 4.43
C ARG A 373 -6.10 2.08 5.76
N SER A 374 -6.78 1.76 6.86
CA SER A 374 -6.41 2.23 8.19
C SER A 374 -5.09 1.62 8.68
N ILE A 375 -4.89 0.32 8.47
CA ILE A 375 -3.63 -0.38 8.82
C ILE A 375 -2.46 0.22 8.03
N ALA A 376 -2.63 0.39 6.72
CA ALA A 376 -1.60 0.98 5.86
C ALA A 376 -1.26 2.43 6.27
N TYR A 377 -2.27 3.24 6.58
CA TYR A 377 -2.08 4.61 7.08
C TYR A 377 -1.28 4.64 8.39
N VAL A 378 -1.63 3.76 9.36
CA VAL A 378 -0.93 3.67 10.65
C VAL A 378 0.51 3.21 10.47
N GLN A 379 0.77 2.20 9.63
CA GLN A 379 2.13 1.75 9.34
C GLN A 379 2.98 2.90 8.75
N ALA A 380 2.44 3.64 7.79
CA ALA A 380 3.13 4.80 7.22
C ALA A 380 3.39 5.90 8.27
N ALA A 381 2.43 6.13 9.17
CA ALA A 381 2.55 7.09 10.26
C ALA A 381 3.56 6.67 11.34
N ILE A 382 3.74 5.36 11.60
CA ILE A 382 4.79 4.84 12.46
C ILE A 382 6.17 5.07 11.84
N VAL A 383 6.32 4.74 10.55
CA VAL A 383 7.60 4.89 9.82
C VAL A 383 8.08 6.34 9.77
N ARG A 384 7.16 7.30 9.67
CA ARG A 384 7.47 8.75 9.68
C ARG A 384 7.44 9.40 11.06
N GLY A 385 7.21 8.63 12.12
CA GLY A 385 6.96 9.15 13.46
C GLY A 385 8.12 9.97 14.04
N TYR A 386 7.81 10.74 15.08
CA TYR A 386 8.73 11.67 15.72
C TYR A 386 9.50 10.99 16.86
N GLU A 387 10.70 10.49 16.57
CA GLU A 387 11.55 9.82 17.57
C GLU A 387 12.11 10.78 18.63
N ASP A 388 12.27 12.06 18.29
CA ASP A 388 12.88 13.10 19.12
C ASP A 388 11.85 13.96 19.90
N LEU A 389 10.59 13.53 19.97
CA LEU A 389 9.52 14.28 20.63
C LEU A 389 9.73 14.44 22.15
N GLY A 390 10.44 13.50 22.78
CA GLY A 390 10.67 13.48 24.22
C GLY A 390 11.59 12.34 24.64
N LYS A 391 11.61 12.02 25.94
CA LYS A 391 12.50 10.98 26.50
C LYS A 391 11.89 9.56 26.51
N GLY A 392 10.62 9.43 26.10
CA GLY A 392 9.92 8.14 26.03
C GLY A 392 9.57 7.80 24.58
N PRO A 393 8.68 6.81 24.33
CA PRO A 393 8.31 6.41 22.97
C PRO A 393 7.79 7.60 22.15
N GLY A 394 8.26 7.70 20.91
CA GLY A 394 7.87 8.75 19.97
C GLY A 394 6.41 8.61 19.54
N ALA A 395 5.81 9.72 19.08
CA ALA A 395 4.45 9.72 18.53
C ALA A 395 4.47 9.48 17.02
N LEU A 396 3.37 8.93 16.50
CA LEU A 396 3.18 8.74 15.06
C LEU A 396 3.12 10.09 14.33
N ASP A 397 3.52 10.10 13.05
CA ASP A 397 3.24 11.22 12.15
C ASP A 397 1.82 11.13 11.60
N HIS A 398 0.88 11.69 12.36
CA HIS A 398 -0.53 11.76 11.99
C HIS A 398 -0.76 12.61 10.73
N ALA A 399 0.19 13.45 10.33
CA ALA A 399 0.10 14.24 9.10
C ALA A 399 0.69 13.50 7.91
N VAL A 400 0.90 12.18 8.00
CA VAL A 400 1.54 11.40 6.94
C VAL A 400 0.90 11.70 5.58
N SER A 401 -0.44 11.72 5.49
CA SER A 401 -1.23 12.01 4.29
C SER A 401 -1.40 13.50 3.92
N VAL A 402 -0.89 14.44 4.72
CA VAL A 402 -1.04 15.90 4.50
C VAL A 402 0.23 16.47 3.88
N GLY A 403 0.12 17.07 2.70
CA GLY A 403 1.23 17.74 2.02
C GLY A 403 1.33 19.24 2.33
N PRO A 404 2.54 19.81 2.51
CA PRO A 404 2.71 21.26 2.54
C PRO A 404 2.35 21.87 1.18
N ARG A 405 1.58 22.96 1.19
CA ARG A 405 1.37 23.75 -0.03
C ARG A 405 2.67 24.49 -0.37
N GLY A 406 3.25 24.18 -1.53
CA GLY A 406 4.45 24.87 -2.01
C GLY A 406 4.19 26.37 -2.15
N VAL A 407 5.11 27.18 -1.63
CA VAL A 407 5.19 28.61 -1.96
C VAL A 407 6.09 28.72 -3.18
N LEU A 408 5.63 29.40 -4.24
CA LEU A 408 6.46 29.70 -5.41
C LEU A 408 7.67 30.54 -4.96
N GLN A 409 8.88 29.98 -4.98
CA GLN A 409 10.11 30.73 -4.74
C GLN A 409 10.56 31.45 -6.01
N SER A 410 10.96 32.72 -5.88
CA SER A 410 11.49 33.52 -6.99
C SER A 410 12.92 33.07 -7.36
N THR A 411 13.21 33.04 -8.67
CA THR A 411 14.48 32.63 -9.28
C THR A 411 15.67 33.55 -8.99
N ALA A 412 15.49 34.67 -8.28
CA ALA A 412 16.53 35.69 -8.09
C ALA A 412 17.63 35.29 -7.07
N GLU A 413 17.33 34.45 -6.09
CA GLU A 413 18.25 34.19 -4.96
C GLU A 413 19.33 33.12 -5.24
N ARG A 414 19.18 32.30 -6.29
CA ARG A 414 20.12 31.21 -6.61
C ARG A 414 21.28 31.61 -7.53
N PHE A 415 21.28 32.82 -8.09
CA PHE A 415 22.31 33.28 -9.03
C PHE A 415 23.63 33.72 -8.37
N THR A 416 23.71 33.81 -7.05
CA THR A 416 24.91 34.30 -6.36
C THR A 416 25.96 33.24 -6.00
N ALA A 417 25.71 31.94 -6.24
CA ALA A 417 26.57 30.87 -5.70
C ALA A 417 27.36 30.03 -6.73
N ALA A 418 27.18 30.22 -8.03
CA ALA A 418 27.86 29.39 -9.04
C ALA A 418 28.75 30.25 -9.96
N LYS A 419 29.94 30.58 -9.46
CA LYS A 419 31.10 30.91 -10.28
C LYS A 419 32.16 29.88 -9.97
N GLU A 420 32.90 29.46 -11.01
CA GLU A 420 33.89 28.36 -11.05
C GLU A 420 33.19 27.00 -11.29
N GLN A 421 33.45 26.22 -12.36
CA GLN A 421 34.72 25.90 -13.00
C GLN A 421 34.52 25.33 -14.43
N ASP A 422 35.56 25.48 -15.26
CA ASP A 422 35.66 25.22 -16.70
C ASP A 422 35.99 23.75 -17.14
N ASP A 423 35.82 23.56 -18.47
CA ASP A 423 36.52 22.70 -19.44
C ASP A 423 36.12 21.22 -19.66
N ILE A 424 35.75 20.93 -20.92
CA ILE A 424 35.32 19.63 -21.46
C ILE A 424 36.25 19.24 -22.63
N SER A 425 36.93 18.09 -22.50
CA SER A 425 37.55 17.37 -23.63
C SER A 425 37.21 15.87 -23.58
N ALA A 426 37.29 15.23 -24.74
CA ALA A 426 36.56 14.04 -25.15
C ALA A 426 37.21 12.69 -24.75
N ASP A 427 36.41 11.80 -24.14
CA ASP A 427 36.24 10.39 -24.51
C ASP A 427 35.00 9.83 -23.77
N THR A 428 33.97 9.45 -24.50
CA THR A 428 32.61 9.26 -23.96
C THR A 428 32.32 7.88 -23.40
N THR A 429 33.10 6.84 -23.72
CA THR A 429 32.66 5.45 -23.44
C THR A 429 32.97 4.98 -22.01
N GLU A 430 34.09 5.39 -21.43
CA GLU A 430 34.43 5.07 -20.02
C GLU A 430 33.76 6.02 -19.00
N ARG A 431 33.39 7.24 -19.43
CA ARG A 431 32.65 8.20 -18.59
C ARG A 431 31.26 7.71 -18.20
N TYR A 432 30.57 6.94 -19.05
CA TYR A 432 29.22 6.43 -18.74
C TYR A 432 29.17 5.59 -17.46
N ALA A 433 30.21 4.80 -17.16
CA ALA A 433 30.24 4.00 -15.93
C ALA A 433 30.65 4.81 -14.70
N GLY A 434 31.61 5.75 -14.87
CA GLY A 434 32.13 6.58 -13.78
C GLY A 434 31.22 7.74 -13.36
N MET A 435 30.49 8.35 -14.31
CA MET A 435 29.62 9.52 -14.06
C MET A 435 28.20 9.15 -13.62
N LEU A 436 27.78 7.90 -13.81
CA LEU A 436 26.54 7.34 -13.23
C LEU A 436 26.74 6.80 -11.81
N SER A 437 27.93 6.99 -11.22
CA SER A 437 28.21 6.65 -9.82
C SER A 437 27.64 7.74 -8.91
N PRO A 438 26.62 7.47 -8.08
CA PRO A 438 26.03 8.48 -7.22
C PRO A 438 27.06 8.97 -6.20
N SER A 439 27.16 10.29 -6.01
CA SER A 439 27.80 10.82 -4.81
C SER A 439 26.92 10.45 -3.61
N SER A 440 27.39 9.52 -2.79
CA SER A 440 26.68 9.02 -1.62
C SER A 440 26.40 10.15 -0.64
N SER A 441 25.19 10.71 -0.69
CA SER A 441 24.66 11.47 0.44
C SER A 441 24.18 10.44 1.49
N SER A 442 24.91 10.37 2.59
CA SER A 442 24.77 9.37 3.65
C SER A 442 23.54 9.59 4.55
N ARG A 443 22.35 9.84 3.99
CA ARG A 443 21.14 10.14 4.78
C ARG A 443 19.86 9.58 4.18
N LEU A 444 19.74 8.25 4.26
CA LEU A 444 18.53 7.51 4.64
C LEU A 444 19.03 6.20 5.25
N GLY A 445 18.25 5.56 6.13
CA GLY A 445 18.66 4.36 6.88
C GLY A 445 19.11 3.20 5.98
N SER A 446 19.34 2.02 6.57
CA SER A 446 19.96 0.84 5.93
C SER A 446 19.25 0.23 4.71
N GLN A 447 18.26 0.89 4.11
CA GLN A 447 17.52 0.50 2.90
C GLN A 447 17.97 1.36 1.71
N PRO A 448 18.57 0.79 0.64
CA PRO A 448 19.17 1.60 -0.44
C PRO A 448 18.16 2.27 -1.40
N THR A 449 16.90 1.82 -1.46
CA THR A 449 15.86 2.33 -2.39
C THR A 449 14.45 2.42 -1.75
N PRO A 450 14.25 3.29 -0.75
CA PRO A 450 13.02 3.31 0.05
C PRO A 450 11.76 3.75 -0.72
N VAL A 451 11.86 4.70 -1.67
CA VAL A 451 10.69 5.20 -2.41
C VAL A 451 10.22 4.20 -3.46
N VAL A 452 11.16 3.62 -4.22
CA VAL A 452 10.82 2.61 -5.22
C VAL A 452 10.27 1.36 -4.55
N THR A 453 10.84 0.94 -3.42
CA THR A 453 10.32 -0.18 -2.63
C THR A 453 8.89 0.09 -2.13
N ALA A 454 8.60 1.33 -1.70
CA ALA A 454 7.26 1.72 -1.29
C ALA A 454 6.24 1.72 -2.44
N LEU A 455 6.64 2.22 -3.62
CA LEU A 455 5.77 2.22 -4.82
C LEU A 455 5.46 0.79 -5.29
N LEU A 456 6.51 -0.03 -5.40
CA LEU A 456 6.46 -1.40 -5.87
C LEU A 456 5.63 -2.30 -4.94
N SER A 457 5.83 -2.18 -3.63
CA SER A 457 5.10 -2.99 -2.64
C SER A 457 3.60 -2.76 -2.64
N ARG A 458 3.18 -1.53 -2.90
CA ARG A 458 1.76 -1.17 -3.00
C ARG A 458 1.13 -1.55 -4.33
N SER A 459 1.93 -1.73 -5.38
CA SER A 459 1.48 -2.14 -6.72
C SER A 459 1.75 -3.60 -7.05
N GLN A 460 2.11 -4.44 -6.08
CA GLN A 460 2.61 -5.78 -6.35
C GLN A 460 1.76 -6.58 -7.37
N PRO A 461 0.41 -6.62 -7.30
CA PRO A 461 -0.39 -7.35 -8.28
C PRO A 461 -0.35 -6.73 -9.68
N LEU A 462 -0.27 -5.40 -9.80
CA LEU A 462 -0.08 -4.73 -11.09
C LEU A 462 1.32 -4.99 -11.64
N TRP A 463 2.33 -4.96 -10.77
CA TRP A 463 3.70 -5.30 -11.11
C TRP A 463 3.80 -6.73 -11.60
N GLU A 464 3.21 -7.69 -10.89
CA GLU A 464 3.20 -9.09 -11.28
C GLU A 464 2.42 -9.32 -12.58
N ALA A 465 1.24 -8.72 -12.74
CA ALA A 465 0.47 -8.81 -13.98
C ALA A 465 1.22 -8.24 -15.19
N TYR A 466 2.07 -7.24 -14.94
CA TYR A 466 3.05 -6.76 -15.89
C TYR A 466 4.17 -7.79 -16.05
N VAL A 467 5.12 -7.96 -15.13
CA VAL A 467 6.34 -8.75 -15.38
C VAL A 467 6.12 -10.26 -15.62
N TRP A 468 4.98 -10.82 -15.21
CA TRP A 468 4.56 -12.20 -15.50
C TRP A 468 3.58 -12.30 -16.66
N HIS A 469 3.49 -11.27 -17.50
CA HIS A 469 2.55 -11.26 -18.61
C HIS A 469 2.70 -12.49 -19.53
N PRO A 470 1.58 -13.06 -20.04
CA PRO A 470 1.62 -14.21 -20.94
C PRO A 470 2.54 -14.03 -22.16
N PHE A 471 2.70 -12.80 -22.65
CA PHE A 471 3.67 -12.45 -23.68
C PHE A 471 5.10 -12.89 -23.30
N VAL A 472 5.61 -12.44 -22.16
CA VAL A 472 6.97 -12.76 -21.67
C VAL A 472 7.11 -14.25 -21.35
N GLN A 473 6.09 -14.83 -20.72
CA GLN A 473 6.07 -16.26 -20.40
C GLN A 473 6.18 -17.12 -21.68
N ARG A 474 5.43 -16.77 -22.73
CA ARG A 474 5.44 -17.50 -24.00
C ARG A 474 6.68 -17.23 -24.84
N LEU A 475 7.37 -16.10 -24.64
CA LEU A 475 8.72 -15.89 -25.18
C LEU A 475 9.73 -16.86 -24.55
N ALA A 476 9.68 -17.03 -23.23
CA ALA A 476 10.58 -17.94 -22.51
C ALA A 476 10.48 -19.41 -22.97
N LEU A 477 9.29 -19.84 -23.42
CA LEU A 477 9.07 -21.19 -23.94
C LEU A 477 9.89 -21.52 -25.20
N HIS A 478 10.42 -20.54 -25.93
CA HIS A 478 11.32 -20.78 -27.08
C HIS A 478 12.68 -21.38 -26.68
N PHE A 479 13.03 -21.30 -25.40
CA PHE A 479 14.26 -21.86 -24.85
C PHE A 479 14.05 -23.22 -24.16
N GLN A 480 12.80 -23.66 -24.02
CA GLN A 480 12.46 -24.91 -23.35
C GLN A 480 12.27 -26.06 -24.37
N PRO A 481 12.46 -27.32 -23.95
CA PRO A 481 12.12 -28.48 -24.77
C PRO A 481 10.64 -28.45 -25.15
N ALA A 482 10.31 -28.87 -26.38
CA ALA A 482 8.93 -28.92 -26.84
C ALA A 482 8.04 -29.75 -25.89
N SER A 483 7.07 -29.11 -25.24
CA SER A 483 6.12 -29.80 -24.36
C SER A 483 5.06 -30.53 -25.18
N SER A 484 4.57 -31.68 -24.67
CA SER A 484 3.46 -32.43 -25.26
C SER A 484 2.07 -31.85 -24.95
N SER A 485 2.00 -30.65 -24.35
CA SER A 485 0.74 -30.02 -23.96
C SER A 485 -0.01 -29.43 -25.16
N SER A 486 -1.32 -29.70 -25.23
CA SER A 486 -2.22 -29.17 -26.26
C SER A 486 -2.84 -27.81 -25.91
N SER A 487 -2.49 -27.22 -24.76
CA SER A 487 -3.02 -25.90 -24.35
C SER A 487 -2.31 -24.76 -25.08
N ALA A 488 -3.07 -23.86 -25.69
CA ALA A 488 -2.54 -22.65 -26.36
C ALA A 488 -1.70 -21.78 -25.40
N SER A 489 -2.02 -21.78 -24.11
CA SER A 489 -1.28 -21.05 -23.07
C SER A 489 0.08 -21.65 -22.71
N HIS A 490 0.44 -22.82 -23.25
CA HIS A 490 1.72 -23.52 -23.03
C HIS A 490 2.50 -23.72 -24.33
N GLN A 491 2.14 -22.96 -25.36
CA GLN A 491 2.87 -22.93 -26.63
C GLN A 491 3.74 -21.69 -26.73
N PRO A 492 4.96 -21.81 -27.30
CA PRO A 492 5.81 -20.67 -27.59
C PRO A 492 5.06 -19.57 -28.35
N LEU A 493 5.39 -18.31 -28.07
CA LEU A 493 4.74 -17.17 -28.70
C LEU A 493 4.99 -17.21 -30.21
N SER A 494 3.96 -17.01 -31.03
CA SER A 494 4.20 -16.96 -32.47
C SER A 494 5.00 -15.70 -32.84
N ARG A 495 5.50 -15.68 -34.07
CA ARG A 495 6.34 -14.59 -34.59
C ARG A 495 5.61 -13.25 -34.67
N ALA A 496 4.31 -13.25 -34.90
CA ALA A 496 3.55 -12.05 -35.19
C ALA A 496 3.40 -11.09 -33.99
N PRO A 497 3.00 -11.54 -32.78
CA PRO A 497 2.90 -10.66 -31.61
C PRO A 497 4.24 -10.00 -31.26
N PHE A 498 5.34 -10.76 -31.30
CA PHE A 498 6.67 -10.22 -30.99
C PHE A 498 7.13 -9.18 -32.03
N LEU A 499 6.88 -9.42 -33.32
CA LEU A 499 7.16 -8.44 -34.37
C LEU A 499 6.31 -7.18 -34.21
N HIS A 500 5.01 -7.32 -33.90
CA HIS A 500 4.14 -6.18 -33.65
C HIS A 500 4.65 -5.34 -32.46
N PHE A 501 5.03 -6.00 -31.36
CA PHE A 501 5.65 -5.35 -30.21
C PHE A 501 6.91 -4.57 -30.60
N LEU A 502 7.86 -5.16 -31.34
CA LEU A 502 9.09 -4.47 -31.77
C LEU A 502 8.80 -3.23 -32.63
N LYS A 503 7.79 -3.33 -33.52
CA LYS A 503 7.35 -2.19 -34.34
C LYS A 503 6.78 -1.07 -33.48
N GLN A 504 5.98 -1.40 -32.48
CA GLN A 504 5.38 -0.43 -31.56
C GLN A 504 6.42 0.20 -30.61
N ASP A 505 7.34 -0.61 -30.10
CA ASP A 505 8.42 -0.16 -29.21
C ASP A 505 9.38 0.80 -29.92
N TYR A 506 9.61 0.64 -31.23
CA TYR A 506 10.36 1.61 -32.04
C TYR A 506 9.78 3.04 -31.95
N HIS A 507 8.46 3.19 -32.02
CA HIS A 507 7.79 4.50 -31.86
C HIS A 507 7.76 4.96 -30.40
N PHE A 508 7.60 4.03 -29.45
CA PHE A 508 7.67 4.32 -28.01
C PHE A 508 9.01 4.98 -27.64
N LEU A 509 10.12 4.40 -28.10
CA LEU A 509 11.49 4.90 -27.87
C LEU A 509 11.72 6.30 -28.44
N LEU A 510 11.07 6.66 -29.57
CA LEU A 510 11.14 8.01 -30.12
C LEU A 510 10.53 9.05 -29.16
N HIS A 511 9.39 8.74 -28.56
CA HIS A 511 8.72 9.63 -27.61
C HIS A 511 9.47 9.71 -26.28
N TYR A 512 10.05 8.61 -25.79
CA TYR A 512 10.94 8.63 -24.62
C TYR A 512 12.24 9.40 -24.90
N SER A 513 12.80 9.33 -26.11
CA SER A 513 13.94 10.17 -26.51
C SER A 513 13.59 11.67 -26.47
N ARG A 514 12.38 12.04 -26.89
CA ARG A 514 11.86 13.42 -26.79
C ARG A 514 11.66 13.86 -25.34
N LEU A 515 11.11 12.98 -24.50
CA LEU A 515 10.95 13.22 -23.07
C LEU A 515 12.29 13.57 -22.43
N TRP A 516 13.31 12.73 -22.60
CA TRP A 516 14.62 12.95 -21.99
C TRP A 516 15.33 14.19 -22.54
N SER A 517 15.19 14.48 -23.82
CA SER A 517 15.67 15.73 -24.41
C SER A 517 15.02 16.96 -23.77
N ARG A 518 13.75 16.87 -23.40
CA ARG A 518 13.03 17.92 -22.66
C ARG A 518 13.43 17.99 -21.19
N SER A 519 13.69 16.86 -20.54
CA SER A 519 14.24 16.84 -19.18
C SER A 519 15.59 17.55 -19.12
N ALA A 520 16.46 17.29 -20.10
CA ALA A 520 17.75 17.97 -20.25
C ALA A 520 17.60 19.49 -20.41
N SER A 521 16.61 19.97 -21.17
CA SER A 521 16.40 21.40 -21.37
C SER A 521 15.91 22.14 -20.12
N SER A 522 15.32 21.42 -19.17
CA SER A 522 14.89 21.93 -17.87
C SER A 522 15.88 21.69 -16.73
N ALA A 523 17.06 21.12 -17.03
CA ALA A 523 18.04 20.74 -16.02
C ALA A 523 18.62 21.96 -15.28
N SER A 524 18.92 21.75 -14.00
CA SER A 524 19.46 22.76 -13.09
C SER A 524 20.99 22.81 -13.08
N SER A 525 21.67 21.83 -13.70
CA SER A 525 23.12 21.74 -13.82
C SER A 525 23.54 21.05 -15.12
N PHE A 526 24.80 21.25 -15.54
CA PHE A 526 25.36 20.56 -16.71
C PHE A 526 25.47 19.05 -16.51
N ALA A 527 25.75 18.58 -15.29
CA ALA A 527 25.78 17.15 -14.98
C ALA A 527 24.39 16.51 -15.14
N GLU A 528 23.34 17.21 -14.71
CA GLU A 528 21.96 16.77 -14.88
C GLU A 528 21.50 16.82 -16.34
N ALA A 529 21.90 17.86 -17.09
CA ALA A 529 21.62 17.93 -18.52
C ALA A 529 22.29 16.77 -19.28
N ASP A 530 23.55 16.46 -18.98
CA ASP A 530 24.32 15.36 -19.59
C ASP A 530 23.73 13.98 -19.25
N TYR A 531 23.24 13.80 -18.01
CA TYR A 531 22.51 12.60 -17.61
C TYR A 531 21.28 12.34 -18.49
N PHE A 532 20.41 13.34 -18.65
CA PHE A 532 19.20 13.18 -19.47
C PHE A 532 19.52 13.03 -20.97
N LEU A 533 20.54 13.73 -21.48
CA LEU A 533 21.00 13.53 -22.86
C LEU A 533 21.55 12.12 -23.09
N THR A 534 22.22 11.54 -22.10
CA THR A 534 22.67 10.15 -22.12
C THR A 534 21.49 9.19 -22.26
N LEU A 535 20.41 9.38 -21.49
CA LEU A 535 19.20 8.56 -21.61
C LEU A 535 18.54 8.73 -22.99
N ALA A 536 18.46 9.96 -23.50
CA ALA A 536 17.91 10.24 -24.83
C ALA A 536 18.70 9.52 -25.95
N HIS A 537 20.03 9.53 -25.86
CA HIS A 537 20.91 8.78 -26.77
C HIS A 537 20.75 7.26 -26.62
N GLY A 538 20.52 6.77 -25.40
CA GLY A 538 20.22 5.36 -25.13
C GLY A 538 19.00 4.86 -25.92
N MET A 539 17.90 5.62 -25.90
CA MET A 539 16.69 5.29 -26.66
C MET A 539 16.95 5.21 -28.17
N ALA A 540 17.76 6.13 -28.71
CA ALA A 540 18.11 6.12 -30.13
C ALA A 540 18.97 4.90 -30.52
N ARG A 541 19.87 4.45 -29.64
CA ARG A 541 20.67 3.25 -29.84
C ARG A 541 19.82 1.98 -29.78
N GLU A 542 18.87 1.91 -28.85
CA GLU A 542 17.94 0.79 -28.75
C GLU A 542 17.03 0.69 -29.99
N ALA A 543 16.49 1.82 -30.45
CA ALA A 543 15.70 1.87 -31.68
C ALA A 543 16.50 1.39 -32.92
N ALA A 544 17.80 1.72 -33.00
CA ALA A 544 18.67 1.18 -34.05
C ALA A 544 18.87 -0.35 -33.93
N GLY A 545 18.93 -0.87 -32.71
CA GLY A 545 18.91 -2.30 -32.42
C GLY A 545 17.64 -2.99 -32.93
N HIS A 546 16.47 -2.39 -32.70
CA HIS A 546 15.19 -2.89 -33.22
C HIS A 546 15.15 -2.92 -34.75
N VAL A 547 15.69 -1.89 -35.42
CA VAL A 547 15.82 -1.90 -36.89
C VAL A 547 16.69 -3.07 -37.36
N ALA A 548 17.87 -3.25 -36.77
CA ALA A 548 18.78 -4.34 -37.15
C ALA A 548 18.13 -5.72 -36.90
N LEU A 549 17.44 -5.89 -35.78
CA LEU A 549 16.73 -7.12 -35.43
C LEU A 549 15.57 -7.39 -36.39
N CYS A 550 14.75 -6.37 -36.68
CA CYS A 550 13.63 -6.47 -37.62
C CYS A 550 14.09 -6.81 -39.05
N GLU A 551 15.18 -6.20 -39.52
CA GLU A 551 15.73 -6.47 -40.84
C GLU A 551 16.30 -7.90 -40.93
N GLY A 552 17.17 -8.29 -39.99
CA GLY A 552 17.85 -9.59 -40.02
C GLY A 552 16.93 -10.78 -39.73
N SER A 553 16.02 -10.62 -38.76
CA SER A 553 15.20 -11.73 -38.27
C SER A 553 13.81 -11.76 -38.88
N PHE A 554 13.26 -10.60 -39.27
CA PHE A 554 11.88 -10.47 -39.70
C PHE A 554 11.68 -9.95 -41.13
N GLY A 555 12.73 -9.49 -41.81
CA GLY A 555 12.62 -8.93 -43.16
C GLY A 555 11.82 -7.63 -43.22
N VAL A 556 11.68 -6.93 -42.09
CA VAL A 556 10.99 -5.64 -41.99
C VAL A 556 12.06 -4.55 -42.00
N GLY A 557 12.06 -3.73 -43.05
CA GLY A 557 13.03 -2.66 -43.25
C GLY A 557 12.72 -1.40 -42.43
N LYS A 558 13.74 -0.55 -42.22
CA LYS A 558 13.58 0.74 -41.51
C LYS A 558 12.38 1.58 -41.97
N ARG A 559 12.17 1.69 -43.29
CA ARG A 559 11.04 2.50 -43.85
C ARG A 559 9.68 1.94 -43.48
N GLU A 560 9.57 0.62 -43.32
CA GLU A 560 8.32 -0.03 -42.91
C GLU A 560 8.05 0.22 -41.42
N LEU A 561 9.10 0.16 -40.59
CA LEU A 561 9.02 0.56 -39.17
C LEU A 561 8.61 2.04 -39.04
N GLU A 562 9.25 2.95 -39.76
CA GLU A 562 8.92 4.39 -39.73
C GLU A 562 7.48 4.69 -40.20
N ALA A 563 6.92 3.86 -41.08
CA ALA A 563 5.58 4.02 -41.64
C ALA A 563 4.50 3.27 -40.85
N GLU A 564 4.88 2.46 -39.84
CA GLU A 564 3.93 1.75 -39.01
C GLU A 564 3.05 2.76 -38.24
N ARG A 565 1.77 2.42 -38.10
CA ARG A 565 0.85 3.26 -37.33
C ARG A 565 1.06 2.99 -35.85
N GLU A 566 1.20 4.06 -35.07
CA GLU A 566 1.24 3.96 -33.61
C GLU A 566 -0.04 3.30 -33.07
N GLY A 567 0.16 2.30 -32.22
CA GLY A 567 -0.85 1.55 -31.52
C GLY A 567 -1.48 2.36 -30.39
N GLU A 568 -2.64 1.91 -29.91
CA GLU A 568 -3.42 2.63 -28.90
C GLU A 568 -2.68 2.68 -27.56
N ALA A 569 -2.02 1.58 -27.17
CA ALA A 569 -1.23 1.48 -25.95
C ALA A 569 0.01 2.38 -25.99
N VAL A 570 0.74 2.40 -27.13
CA VAL A 570 1.91 3.28 -27.31
C VAL A 570 1.50 4.73 -27.21
N MET A 571 0.46 5.15 -27.94
CA MET A 571 -0.05 6.52 -27.88
C MET A 571 -0.52 6.89 -26.48
N ALA A 572 -1.27 6.01 -25.80
CA ALA A 572 -1.77 6.25 -24.46
C ALA A 572 -0.63 6.44 -23.45
N TYR A 573 0.39 5.59 -23.52
CA TYR A 573 1.49 5.63 -22.56
C TYR A 573 2.44 6.80 -22.81
N THR A 574 2.88 6.97 -24.05
CA THR A 574 3.80 8.06 -24.39
C THR A 574 3.17 9.43 -24.14
N ARG A 575 1.88 9.58 -24.46
CA ARG A 575 1.13 10.79 -24.11
C ARG A 575 1.00 11.00 -22.61
N PHE A 576 0.68 9.94 -21.85
CA PHE A 576 0.61 10.02 -20.39
C PHE A 576 1.93 10.51 -19.77
N VAL A 577 3.06 9.95 -20.18
CA VAL A 577 4.38 10.34 -19.66
C VAL A 577 4.74 11.76 -20.06
N LEU A 578 4.49 12.15 -21.31
CA LEU A 578 4.72 13.52 -21.78
C LEU A 578 3.81 14.51 -21.03
N ASP A 579 2.52 14.23 -20.85
CA ASP A 579 1.60 15.09 -20.10
C ASP A 579 2.04 15.28 -18.64
N VAL A 580 2.58 14.23 -18.01
CA VAL A 580 3.16 14.31 -16.66
C VAL A 580 4.40 15.19 -16.64
N ALA A 581 5.31 15.01 -17.61
CA ALA A 581 6.51 15.83 -17.74
C ALA A 581 6.19 17.30 -18.03
N ASP A 582 5.16 17.57 -18.82
CA ASP A 582 4.68 18.91 -19.14
C ASP A 582 4.12 19.62 -17.91
N LYS A 583 3.43 18.86 -17.05
CA LYS A 583 2.79 19.37 -15.85
C LYS A 583 3.74 19.54 -14.67
N HIS A 584 4.71 18.64 -14.51
CA HIS A 584 5.55 18.55 -13.32
C HIS A 584 7.02 18.93 -13.57
N GLY A 585 7.47 18.98 -14.83
CA GLY A 585 8.86 19.17 -15.23
C GLY A 585 9.52 17.86 -15.63
N GLY A 586 10.39 17.88 -16.64
CA GLY A 586 10.99 16.66 -17.21
C GLY A 586 11.94 15.93 -16.26
N ALA A 587 12.58 16.63 -15.33
CA ALA A 587 13.43 16.05 -14.30
C ALA A 587 12.69 15.77 -12.97
N SER A 588 11.38 16.00 -12.91
CA SER A 588 10.63 15.90 -11.66
C SER A 588 10.52 14.46 -11.16
N LEU A 589 10.36 14.32 -9.85
CA LEU A 589 10.08 13.03 -9.20
C LEU A 589 8.86 12.31 -9.82
N GLU A 590 7.81 13.05 -10.20
CA GLU A 590 6.64 12.51 -10.91
C GLU A 590 7.00 11.92 -12.27
N THR A 591 7.82 12.63 -13.06
CA THR A 591 8.30 12.15 -14.36
C THR A 591 9.17 10.91 -14.19
N LEU A 592 10.14 10.95 -13.27
CA LEU A 592 10.99 9.80 -12.97
C LEU A 592 10.14 8.58 -12.55
N THR A 593 9.10 8.81 -11.74
CA THR A 593 8.18 7.76 -11.28
C THR A 593 7.40 7.11 -12.40
N VAL A 594 6.86 7.86 -13.37
CA VAL A 594 6.11 7.26 -14.49
C VAL A 594 7.00 6.55 -15.50
N THR A 595 8.29 6.87 -15.55
CA THR A 595 9.27 6.21 -16.43
C THR A 595 9.93 4.98 -15.81
N MET A 596 9.89 4.85 -14.49
CA MET A 596 10.59 3.79 -13.76
C MET A 596 10.04 2.38 -14.02
N PRO A 597 8.72 2.16 -14.18
CA PRO A 597 8.17 0.86 -14.57
C PRO A 597 8.77 0.29 -15.86
N CYS A 598 9.01 1.12 -16.88
CA CYS A 598 9.71 0.72 -18.11
C CYS A 598 11.12 0.22 -17.77
N LEU A 599 11.92 1.05 -17.10
CA LEU A 599 13.32 0.76 -16.80
C LEU A 599 13.48 -0.56 -16.01
N LEU A 600 12.68 -0.72 -14.96
CA LEU A 600 12.74 -1.89 -14.07
C LEU A 600 12.08 -3.14 -14.68
N GLY A 601 10.96 -2.99 -15.37
CA GLY A 601 10.20 -4.10 -15.92
C GLY A 601 10.96 -4.83 -17.02
N TYR A 602 11.66 -4.07 -17.87
CA TYR A 602 12.49 -4.66 -18.92
C TYR A 602 13.76 -5.31 -18.38
N ALA A 603 14.32 -4.82 -17.26
CA ALA A 603 15.38 -5.54 -16.54
C ALA A 603 14.88 -6.90 -16.03
N ASP A 604 13.67 -6.92 -15.45
CA ASP A 604 13.02 -8.13 -14.93
C ASP A 604 12.74 -9.14 -16.06
N MET A 605 12.16 -8.68 -17.15
CA MET A 605 11.92 -9.45 -18.37
C MET A 605 13.21 -10.05 -18.92
N GLY A 606 14.26 -9.23 -19.08
CA GLY A 606 15.55 -9.70 -19.61
C GLY A 606 16.15 -10.81 -18.75
N TRP A 607 16.07 -10.66 -17.42
CA TRP A 607 16.54 -11.68 -16.49
C TRP A 607 15.74 -12.99 -16.60
N ARG A 608 14.41 -12.92 -16.75
CA ARG A 608 13.56 -14.11 -16.93
C ARG A 608 13.93 -14.88 -18.18
N LEU A 609 14.11 -14.18 -19.31
CA LEU A 609 14.51 -14.81 -20.56
C LEU A 609 15.91 -15.42 -20.45
N ARG A 610 16.83 -14.75 -19.74
CA ARG A 610 18.15 -15.30 -19.44
C ARG A 610 18.09 -16.60 -18.63
N LEU A 611 17.21 -16.68 -17.63
CA LEU A 611 17.03 -17.89 -16.81
C LEU A 611 16.41 -19.04 -17.62
N ALA A 612 15.57 -18.72 -18.59
CA ALA A 612 14.98 -19.72 -19.48
C ALA A 612 15.96 -20.21 -20.55
N ASP A 613 16.91 -19.38 -20.98
CA ASP A 613 17.90 -19.71 -22.02
C ASP A 613 19.02 -20.63 -21.49
N SER A 614 18.89 -21.93 -21.75
CA SER A 614 19.92 -22.93 -21.45
C SER A 614 21.14 -22.88 -22.37
N GLY A 615 21.09 -22.08 -23.45
CA GLY A 615 22.14 -22.03 -24.48
C GLY A 615 22.04 -23.12 -25.55
N ASP A 616 21.22 -24.16 -25.35
CA ASP A 616 21.11 -25.33 -26.24
C ASP A 616 20.07 -25.16 -27.37
N SER A 617 19.13 -24.22 -27.24
CA SER A 617 18.10 -23.95 -28.26
C SER A 617 18.67 -23.16 -29.45
N SER A 618 18.55 -23.71 -30.67
CA SER A 618 19.14 -23.19 -31.92
C SER A 618 18.11 -22.88 -33.01
N SER A 619 16.96 -22.31 -32.63
CA SER A 619 16.01 -21.78 -33.61
C SER A 619 16.33 -20.32 -33.98
N LYS A 620 15.97 -19.93 -35.21
CA LYS A 620 16.09 -18.52 -35.63
C LYS A 620 15.35 -17.56 -34.68
N MET A 621 14.25 -18.01 -34.07
CA MET A 621 13.50 -17.22 -33.08
C MET A 621 14.27 -17.10 -31.76
N SER A 622 14.79 -18.20 -31.21
CA SER A 622 15.57 -18.17 -29.97
C SER A 622 16.84 -17.32 -30.11
N ASP A 623 17.52 -17.34 -31.26
CA ASP A 623 18.67 -16.47 -31.52
C ASP A 623 18.29 -14.98 -31.58
N SER A 624 17.13 -14.68 -32.15
CA SER A 624 16.58 -13.32 -32.22
C SER A 624 16.21 -12.80 -30.84
N LEU A 625 15.53 -13.64 -30.05
CA LEU A 625 15.18 -13.33 -28.66
C LEU A 625 16.42 -13.16 -27.79
N ARG A 626 17.43 -14.01 -27.97
CA ARG A 626 18.72 -13.89 -27.30
C ARG A 626 19.40 -12.56 -27.59
N THR A 627 19.43 -12.15 -28.86
CA THR A 627 19.97 -10.85 -29.27
C THR A 627 19.24 -9.69 -28.61
N TRP A 628 17.91 -9.78 -28.50
CA TRP A 628 17.07 -8.76 -27.89
C TRP A 628 17.23 -8.69 -26.36
N TYR A 629 16.99 -9.79 -25.65
CA TYR A 629 16.96 -9.76 -24.18
C TYR A 629 18.34 -9.48 -23.57
N GLN A 630 19.43 -9.86 -24.26
CA GLN A 630 20.80 -9.63 -23.80
C GLN A 630 21.12 -8.14 -23.59
N GLN A 631 20.43 -7.25 -24.30
CA GLN A 631 20.58 -5.81 -24.11
C GLN A 631 20.13 -5.37 -22.71
N TYR A 632 19.01 -5.91 -22.22
CA TYR A 632 18.41 -5.57 -20.92
C TYR A 632 19.10 -6.22 -19.72
N VAL A 633 19.96 -7.23 -19.95
CA VAL A 633 20.84 -7.81 -18.91
C VAL A 633 22.30 -7.37 -19.05
N SER A 634 22.58 -6.42 -19.94
CA SER A 634 23.92 -5.88 -20.15
C SER A 634 24.38 -5.00 -18.98
N THR A 635 25.68 -4.90 -18.78
CA THR A 635 26.26 -4.01 -17.75
C THR A 635 25.86 -2.55 -17.99
N GLY A 636 25.70 -2.12 -19.25
CA GLY A 636 25.24 -0.78 -19.58
C GLY A 636 23.81 -0.53 -19.11
N TYR A 637 22.89 -1.43 -19.44
CA TYR A 637 21.49 -1.31 -19.04
C TYR A 637 21.31 -1.40 -17.53
N LEU A 638 21.98 -2.34 -16.86
CA LEU A 638 21.94 -2.45 -15.39
C LEU A 638 22.56 -1.24 -14.68
N THR A 639 23.54 -0.58 -15.30
CA THR A 639 24.07 0.70 -14.81
C THR A 639 23.04 1.82 -14.96
N ALA A 640 22.30 1.86 -16.07
CA ALA A 640 21.20 2.80 -16.25
C ALA A 640 20.07 2.55 -15.23
N VAL A 641 19.73 1.30 -14.93
CA VAL A 641 18.77 0.92 -13.87
C VAL A 641 19.20 1.47 -12.52
N ARG A 642 20.46 1.22 -12.12
CA ARG A 642 21.01 1.72 -10.85
C ARG A 642 21.01 3.25 -10.79
N ALA A 643 21.38 3.90 -11.89
CA ALA A 643 21.40 5.36 -11.96
C ALA A 643 19.98 5.95 -11.92
N GLY A 644 19.01 5.32 -12.57
CA GLY A 644 17.60 5.72 -12.51
C GLY A 644 17.03 5.60 -11.09
N LEU A 645 17.29 4.48 -10.42
CA LEU A 645 16.93 4.28 -9.02
C LEU A 645 17.58 5.36 -8.14
N ALA A 646 18.90 5.55 -8.25
CA ALA A 646 19.62 6.55 -7.47
C ALA A 646 19.10 7.97 -7.72
N LYS A 647 18.81 8.34 -8.97
CA LYS A 647 18.29 9.67 -9.32
C LYS A 647 16.88 9.88 -8.78
N LEU A 648 15.99 8.88 -8.85
CA LEU A 648 14.65 8.96 -8.26
C LEU A 648 14.73 9.14 -6.74
N GLU A 649 15.58 8.37 -6.07
CA GLU A 649 15.78 8.46 -4.63
C GLU A 649 16.48 9.77 -4.22
N GLU A 650 17.40 10.29 -5.03
CA GLU A 650 18.03 11.61 -4.83
C GLU A 650 17.01 12.74 -4.95
N GLU A 651 16.18 12.74 -6.00
CA GLU A 651 15.10 13.71 -6.15
C GLU A 651 14.09 13.62 -5.00
N ALA A 652 13.83 12.42 -4.49
CA ALA A 652 12.99 12.24 -3.31
C ALA A 652 13.65 12.75 -2.01
N ALA A 653 14.96 12.53 -1.85
CA ALA A 653 15.73 12.91 -0.66
C ALA A 653 16.03 14.42 -0.60
N GLY A 654 16.40 15.03 -1.73
CA GLY A 654 16.67 16.47 -1.87
C GLY A 654 15.45 17.35 -1.56
N MET A 655 14.26 16.75 -1.51
CA MET A 655 12.99 17.40 -1.22
C MET A 655 12.48 17.19 0.22
N GLN A 656 13.33 16.72 1.16
CA GLN A 656 12.93 16.30 2.51
C GLN A 656 11.84 15.22 2.51
N GLN A 657 12.05 14.14 1.73
CA GLN A 657 11.10 13.02 1.55
C GLN A 657 9.76 13.43 0.91
N PRO A 658 9.18 12.63 -0.01
CA PRO A 658 7.89 12.95 -0.61
C PRO A 658 6.80 12.96 0.48
N SER A 659 6.08 14.09 0.65
CA SER A 659 4.85 14.14 1.47
C SER A 659 3.88 13.02 1.02
N ALA A 660 3.04 12.42 1.89
CA ALA A 660 2.30 11.25 1.42
C ALA A 660 1.16 11.57 0.43
N GLU A 661 0.72 12.82 0.28
CA GLU A 661 -0.11 13.23 -0.86
C GLU A 661 0.69 13.10 -2.18
N ARG A 662 1.95 13.54 -2.16
CA ARG A 662 2.85 13.33 -3.29
C ARG A 662 3.16 11.85 -3.45
N MET A 663 3.44 11.10 -2.38
CA MET A 663 3.68 9.66 -2.47
C MET A 663 2.48 8.90 -3.04
N GLU A 664 1.26 9.33 -2.71
CA GLU A 664 0.03 8.80 -3.27
C GLU A 664 -0.18 9.20 -4.74
N ARG A 665 0.17 10.43 -5.11
CA ARG A 665 0.21 10.86 -6.51
C ARG A 665 1.22 10.04 -7.30
N LEU A 666 2.43 9.87 -6.77
CA LEU A 666 3.48 9.03 -7.33
C LEU A 666 2.99 7.58 -7.42
N GLN A 667 2.26 7.07 -6.43
CA GLN A 667 1.62 5.75 -6.48
C GLN A 667 0.61 5.64 -7.61
N GLY A 668 -0.30 6.62 -7.77
CA GLY A 668 -1.28 6.60 -8.85
C GLY A 668 -0.63 6.73 -10.23
N LEU A 669 0.40 7.56 -10.33
CA LEU A 669 1.22 7.72 -11.53
C LEU A 669 1.95 6.41 -11.89
N TRP A 670 2.55 5.77 -10.88
CA TRP A 670 3.22 4.49 -11.00
C TRP A 670 2.26 3.36 -11.39
N ASP A 671 1.12 3.22 -10.71
CA ASP A 671 0.08 2.23 -11.04
C ASP A 671 -0.44 2.42 -12.47
N GLN A 672 -0.61 3.67 -12.90
CA GLN A 672 -1.04 4.00 -14.25
C GLN A 672 0.04 3.60 -15.27
N ALA A 673 1.31 3.93 -15.01
CA ALA A 673 2.43 3.50 -15.83
C ALA A 673 2.51 1.96 -15.93
N LEU A 674 2.30 1.21 -14.84
CA LEU A 674 2.26 -0.25 -14.87
C LEU A 674 1.13 -0.82 -15.73
N ARG A 675 -0.07 -0.22 -15.68
CA ARG A 675 -1.19 -0.63 -16.54
C ARG A 675 -0.89 -0.35 -18.01
N LEU A 676 -0.25 0.78 -18.29
CA LEU A 676 0.12 1.18 -19.65
C LEU A 676 1.24 0.30 -20.22
N GLU A 677 2.24 -0.04 -19.40
CA GLU A 677 3.27 -1.04 -19.71
C GLU A 677 2.66 -2.39 -20.11
N ARG A 678 1.80 -2.93 -19.23
CA ARG A 678 1.07 -4.16 -19.51
C ARG A 678 0.23 -4.03 -20.79
N GLY A 679 -0.40 -2.88 -21.00
CA GLY A 679 -1.21 -2.58 -22.17
C GLY A 679 -0.46 -2.73 -23.50
N MET A 680 0.85 -2.45 -23.54
CA MET A 680 1.67 -2.67 -24.74
C MET A 680 1.78 -4.16 -25.09
N TRP A 681 1.93 -5.01 -24.07
CA TRP A 681 1.95 -6.46 -24.28
C TRP A 681 0.55 -7.05 -24.52
N ASP A 682 -0.49 -6.53 -23.88
CA ASP A 682 -1.88 -6.89 -24.16
C ASP A 682 -2.22 -6.58 -25.63
N GLU A 683 -1.87 -5.40 -26.14
CA GLU A 683 -2.11 -5.01 -27.54
C GLU A 683 -1.39 -5.92 -28.53
N ALA A 684 -0.12 -6.26 -28.26
CA ALA A 684 0.65 -7.17 -29.09
C ALA A 684 -0.01 -8.55 -29.22
N MET A 685 -0.57 -9.07 -28.12
CA MET A 685 -1.28 -10.36 -28.11
C MET A 685 -2.64 -10.29 -28.82
N ARG A 686 -3.36 -9.17 -28.66
CA ARG A 686 -4.69 -8.94 -29.23
C ARG A 686 -4.69 -8.82 -30.74
N VAL A 687 -3.81 -7.98 -31.29
CA VAL A 687 -3.77 -7.66 -32.72
C VAL A 687 -3.53 -8.92 -33.57
N THR A 688 -2.92 -9.95 -32.99
CA THR A 688 -2.59 -11.21 -33.67
C THR A 688 -3.51 -12.37 -33.33
N GLY A 689 -4.57 -12.15 -32.54
CA GLY A 689 -5.56 -13.18 -32.18
C GLY A 689 -5.01 -14.27 -31.25
N GLU A 690 -4.01 -13.94 -30.42
CA GLU A 690 -3.38 -14.87 -29.48
C GLU A 690 -3.76 -14.62 -28.01
N GLU A 691 -4.85 -13.87 -27.80
CA GLU A 691 -5.50 -13.73 -26.49
C GLU A 691 -5.98 -15.10 -25.96
N MET A 692 -5.91 -15.27 -24.64
CA MET A 692 -6.45 -16.47 -23.95
C MET A 692 -7.95 -16.38 -23.71
#